data_AF-A0A2I1E772-F1
#
_entry.id   AF-A0A2I1E772-F1
#
_cell.length_a   1.000
_cell.length_b   1.000
_cell.length_c   1.000
_cell.angle_alpha   90.00
_cell.angle_beta   90.00
_cell.angle_gamma   90.00
#
_symmetry.space_group_name_H-M   'P 1'
#
loop_
_entity.id
_entity.type
_entity.pdbx_description
1 polymer ?
#
loop_
_entity_poly.entity_id
_entity_poly.type
_entity_poly.pdbx_seq_one_letter_code
_entity_poly.pdbx_strand_id
1 'polypeptide(L)'
;MKRTYHPTQDFRQNIIPAKTRVFEYEADDISSSVSHIQKFEDLNEALSNIKVENTTSSRVKEKSNVLDAKMDIDDISSFDVKGDDMMNIDSLSNQQTIPNEHELNMTELFSAEVRNRIHSLRRFTKLLPYMDDANKKTLFDYLRKLLYNEQDKDVKILVIILLGKLALDPIINYSIVLEEFMDQMQSNSTELKCKIYDTIVRILQARFESILQMPKLNTILKFLCVKATNELTDSHYSIRSSCISLLASLAPIIIRVKSMRGQAKFTEQEYLDETQIQTIIRDFGKDSDPRVRSNALKALLQLHNCDYKLDLSLYNLCVACLTDDYEEVRIEALSLIWVLSSIYPERTVQLDDKITQVFRLIDDAFIKICDMVCDESVKVRSKACNIMGSYKLVEDSILLSTLSQQVISHGKPRKPMFKKSRYIPNPEGDIDVESAEVRLLKSSANGAFIHGLEDAFQDVRNAAIDSICELSMQNQKFSKRAVEFLVDMFQDEIDFVRLNSITSLRKIGTLQPIELDSELLQITLSVLNDADPIVRESTHGMLGVARITSPELIPPFIKELLASMSRYPEDQLSIYQCFREFGSAHGEYIEKFIPKFFKMESSYISKEINQNDRGHIGNLILAFNASISNPKILSILPKYAFRHYEYLRDKYPNCFPEVKIPGDAPRQSIRVNADDNTQSFMNQTIKMVFSMGNFFKTGDFKSALRIAKVCTNNLKYISHVPSLSGSAIFIIMYLDCVKTIIQTKQNYLEASTFTTAADTAARLLSSSYIMEYKLIGLSVPTKTFVIYLRVLANIVWIFGCLTESNNGQGLSFLSKKGLLKSFIKRVSDLQRKIERDNFLSKNLTKLQTKLNKASVSPTIENMMSLFDYIMDYNLIDIDLSDEVKRSEATIVKPVSNLDQPLEFQSEFPSTINIEAELRNIVDTTSVTIQVIFPDQSIEHFRPPSADFVIAEMDKLQLRTQIDISQPAWTEPCYIQLKVVCEFEPDIPELDQHIMRQSVDGNISGNTSENTIDLSEPVKYYIWPRDLLSKRIR
;
A
#
# COMPACT_ATOMS: atom_id res chain seq x y z
N MET A 1 -6.06 15.46 31.07
CA MET A 1 -5.35 15.66 29.79
C MET A 1 -4.84 14.31 29.32
N LYS A 2 -5.65 13.61 28.51
CA LYS A 2 -5.34 12.32 27.88
C LYS A 2 -5.49 12.55 26.37
N ARG A 3 -4.43 12.37 25.59
CA ARG A 3 -4.47 12.35 24.12
C ARG A 3 -4.20 10.92 23.69
N THR A 4 -5.24 10.27 23.20
CA THR A 4 -5.23 8.96 22.53
C THR A 4 -5.03 9.21 21.04
N TYR A 5 -3.98 8.63 20.45
CA TYR A 5 -3.70 8.65 19.01
C TYR A 5 -4.08 7.29 18.41
N HIS A 6 -4.92 7.30 17.38
CA HIS A 6 -5.32 6.14 16.57
C HIS A 6 -4.47 6.07 15.29
N PRO A 7 -4.09 4.87 14.81
CA PRO A 7 -3.43 4.67 13.52
C PRO A 7 -4.44 4.42 12.37
N THR A 8 -3.92 4.53 11.14
CA THR A 8 -4.46 4.17 9.80
C THR A 8 -5.43 5.15 9.10
N GLN A 9 -4.87 5.83 8.09
CA GLN A 9 -5.56 6.30 6.90
C GLN A 9 -5.49 5.17 5.87
N ASP A 10 -6.63 4.63 5.47
CA ASP A 10 -7.00 4.46 4.05
C ASP A 10 -8.51 4.17 3.96
N PHE A 11 -9.14 4.72 2.93
CA PHE A 11 -10.59 4.78 2.68
C PHE A 11 -11.46 5.45 3.76
N ARG A 12 -11.39 6.78 3.84
CA ARG A 12 -12.50 7.60 4.37
C ARG A 12 -12.82 8.76 3.43
N GLN A 13 -13.86 8.61 2.62
CA GLN A 13 -14.55 9.77 2.07
C GLN A 13 -15.35 10.45 3.19
N ASN A 14 -15.08 11.75 3.35
CA ASN A 14 -15.75 12.63 4.28
C ASN A 14 -17.19 12.88 3.82
N ILE A 15 -18.19 12.41 4.55
CA ILE A 15 -19.56 12.94 4.47
C ILE A 15 -19.86 13.64 5.79
N ILE A 16 -19.81 14.98 5.76
CA ILE A 16 -20.32 15.85 6.81
C ILE A 16 -21.84 15.97 6.60
N PRO A 17 -22.70 15.71 7.60
CA PRO A 17 -24.14 15.87 7.43
C PRO A 17 -24.49 17.38 7.44
N ALA A 18 -24.85 17.92 6.27
CA ALA A 18 -25.39 19.26 6.16
C ALA A 18 -26.84 19.28 6.70
N LYS A 19 -27.06 20.10 7.73
CA LYS A 19 -28.37 20.37 8.33
C LYS A 19 -29.34 20.94 7.29
N THR A 20 -30.50 20.30 7.20
CA THR A 20 -31.69 20.70 6.44
C THR A 20 -32.15 22.11 6.83
N ARG A 21 -32.34 22.99 5.84
CA ARG A 21 -33.28 24.12 5.93
C ARG A 21 -34.40 23.88 4.95
N VAL A 22 -35.58 23.69 5.50
CA VAL A 22 -36.87 23.55 4.82
C VAL A 22 -37.21 24.89 4.16
N PHE A 23 -37.53 24.86 2.87
CA PHE A 23 -38.38 25.86 2.24
C PHE A 23 -39.39 25.11 1.37
N GLU A 24 -40.63 25.11 1.85
CA GLU A 24 -41.83 24.74 1.11
C GLU A 24 -42.03 25.73 -0.03
N TYR A 25 -42.45 25.24 -1.20
CA TYR A 25 -43.38 25.95 -2.08
C TYR A 25 -44.24 24.93 -2.81
N GLU A 26 -45.53 24.97 -2.49
CA GLU A 26 -46.66 24.39 -3.22
C GLU A 26 -46.87 25.10 -4.56
N ALA A 27 -47.34 24.35 -5.56
CA ALA A 27 -48.29 24.73 -6.61
C ALA A 27 -48.27 23.59 -7.66
N ASP A 28 -49.25 22.69 -7.64
CA ASP A 28 -50.61 22.80 -8.18
C ASP A 28 -50.72 22.28 -9.62
N ASP A 29 -51.71 21.41 -9.76
CA ASP A 29 -52.14 20.65 -10.92
C ASP A 29 -52.40 21.50 -12.17
N ILE A 30 -52.38 20.85 -13.34
CA ILE A 30 -53.57 20.64 -14.19
C ILE A 30 -53.17 20.01 -15.54
N SER A 31 -53.60 18.75 -15.67
CA SER A 31 -54.16 18.04 -16.84
C SER A 31 -53.77 18.41 -18.28
N SER A 32 -53.48 17.38 -19.08
CA SER A 32 -54.30 16.96 -20.25
C SER A 32 -53.63 15.71 -20.89
N SER A 33 -54.22 14.52 -20.74
CA SER A 33 -55.02 13.82 -21.77
C SER A 33 -54.25 13.57 -23.07
N VAL A 34 -54.04 12.34 -23.55
CA VAL A 34 -54.99 11.48 -24.30
C VAL A 34 -54.20 10.18 -24.61
N SER A 35 -54.48 9.01 -24.00
CA SER A 35 -55.40 7.94 -24.42
C SER A 35 -54.91 6.98 -25.52
N HIS A 36 -54.92 5.68 -25.18
CA HIS A 36 -55.11 4.45 -26.01
C HIS A 36 -54.05 4.14 -27.10
N ILE A 37 -53.52 2.93 -27.25
CA ILE A 37 -54.21 1.66 -27.57
C ILE A 37 -53.40 0.43 -27.12
N GLN A 38 -54.17 -0.62 -26.81
CA GLN A 38 -53.86 -1.96 -26.30
C GLN A 38 -52.94 -2.89 -27.11
N LYS A 39 -52.38 -3.83 -26.32
CA LYS A 39 -51.84 -5.17 -26.60
C LYS A 39 -52.71 -6.08 -27.50
N PHE A 40 -52.07 -7.07 -28.14
CA PHE A 40 -52.36 -8.53 -28.17
C PHE A 40 -51.32 -9.16 -29.14
N GLU A 41 -50.35 -10.01 -28.78
CA GLU A 41 -50.32 -11.38 -28.23
C GLU A 41 -50.78 -12.52 -29.19
N ASP A 42 -50.02 -13.64 -29.09
CA ASP A 42 -50.20 -15.04 -29.58
C ASP A 42 -49.50 -15.47 -30.90
N LEU A 43 -48.43 -16.29 -30.83
CA LEU A 43 -48.33 -17.79 -30.76
C LEU A 43 -48.88 -18.47 -32.03
N ASN A 44 -48.34 -19.52 -32.67
CA ASN A 44 -47.44 -20.65 -32.38
C ASN A 44 -47.07 -21.31 -33.74
N GLU A 45 -45.94 -22.01 -33.95
CA GLU A 45 -45.72 -23.48 -33.96
C GLU A 45 -44.95 -23.80 -35.28
N ALA A 46 -44.03 -24.74 -35.49
CA ALA A 46 -43.75 -26.04 -34.91
C ALA A 46 -42.35 -26.56 -35.34
N LEU A 47 -41.76 -27.38 -34.46
CA LEU A 47 -40.88 -28.55 -34.63
C LEU A 47 -40.51 -29.05 -36.05
N SER A 48 -39.23 -29.42 -36.27
CA SER A 48 -38.82 -30.84 -36.38
C SER A 48 -37.33 -31.10 -36.65
N ASN A 49 -36.79 -31.95 -35.78
CA ASN A 49 -35.53 -32.69 -35.73
C ASN A 49 -35.12 -33.56 -36.96
N ILE A 50 -33.88 -34.11 -36.87
CA ILE A 50 -33.32 -35.38 -37.45
C ILE A 50 -32.63 -35.24 -38.83
N LYS A 51 -31.41 -35.76 -39.17
CA LYS A 51 -30.36 -36.61 -38.54
C LYS A 51 -29.13 -36.73 -39.51
N VAL A 52 -27.92 -36.95 -38.94
CA VAL A 52 -26.85 -37.93 -39.31
C VAL A 52 -26.08 -37.70 -40.64
N GLU A 53 -24.74 -37.62 -40.67
CA GLU A 53 -23.79 -38.75 -40.67
C GLU A 53 -22.35 -38.39 -40.25
N ASN A 54 -21.74 -39.28 -39.46
CA ASN A 54 -20.31 -39.42 -39.21
C ASN A 54 -19.64 -40.17 -40.38
N THR A 55 -18.42 -39.80 -40.78
CA THR A 55 -17.40 -40.79 -41.17
C THR A 55 -15.98 -40.30 -40.92
N THR A 56 -15.23 -41.14 -40.23
CA THR A 56 -13.79 -41.13 -39.96
C THR A 56 -12.97 -41.57 -41.17
N SER A 57 -11.82 -40.96 -41.47
CA SER A 57 -10.56 -41.69 -41.71
C SER A 57 -9.33 -40.77 -41.81
N SER A 58 -8.18 -41.37 -41.59
CA SER A 58 -6.91 -40.83 -41.14
C SER A 58 -5.81 -40.85 -42.22
N ARG A 59 -4.89 -39.86 -42.17
CA ARG A 59 -3.41 -39.92 -42.43
C ARG A 59 -2.95 -40.41 -43.84
N VAL A 60 -2.08 -39.74 -44.61
CA VAL A 60 -0.70 -39.26 -44.31
C VAL A 60 -0.22 -38.25 -45.37
N LYS A 61 0.36 -37.13 -44.89
CA LYS A 61 1.45 -36.23 -45.40
C LYS A 61 1.62 -35.97 -46.91
N GLU A 62 1.58 -34.68 -47.25
CA GLU A 62 2.69 -34.01 -47.94
C GLU A 62 2.75 -32.51 -47.54
N LYS A 63 3.98 -32.00 -47.44
CA LYS A 63 4.33 -30.67 -46.90
C LYS A 63 3.99 -29.54 -47.88
N SER A 64 3.39 -28.46 -47.39
CA SER A 64 3.65 -27.11 -47.88
C SER A 64 3.29 -26.07 -46.81
N ASN A 65 4.32 -25.36 -46.33
CA ASN A 65 4.22 -24.24 -45.40
C ASN A 65 3.50 -23.05 -46.05
N VAL A 66 2.29 -22.72 -45.59
CA VAL A 66 1.75 -21.36 -45.54
C VAL A 66 0.88 -21.30 -44.29
N LEU A 67 1.39 -20.69 -43.22
CA LEU A 67 0.57 -20.34 -42.05
C LEU A 67 0.30 -18.84 -42.13
N ASP A 68 -0.93 -18.53 -42.53
CA ASP A 68 -1.61 -17.26 -42.31
C ASP A 68 -1.66 -16.97 -40.81
N ALA A 69 -1.01 -15.90 -40.37
CA ALA A 69 -1.17 -15.35 -39.04
C ALA A 69 -2.26 -14.27 -39.08
N LYS A 70 -3.51 -14.66 -38.81
CA LYS A 70 -4.48 -13.75 -38.18
C LYS A 70 -4.09 -13.69 -36.70
N MET A 71 -3.52 -12.57 -36.27
CA MET A 71 -3.22 -12.30 -34.86
C MET A 71 -4.44 -11.64 -34.22
N ASP A 72 -4.85 -12.18 -33.07
CA ASP A 72 -5.96 -11.72 -32.25
C ASP A 72 -5.66 -10.34 -31.63
N ILE A 73 -6.65 -9.45 -31.72
CA ILE A 73 -6.60 -8.05 -31.27
C ILE A 73 -6.80 -7.93 -29.74
N ASP A 74 -7.19 -9.02 -29.08
CA ASP A 74 -7.48 -9.07 -27.64
C ASP A 74 -6.22 -9.00 -26.75
N ASP A 75 -5.02 -9.27 -27.29
CA ASP A 75 -3.75 -9.12 -26.56
C ASP A 75 -3.30 -7.64 -26.39
N ILE A 76 -4.02 -6.68 -26.99
CA ILE A 76 -3.64 -5.26 -27.01
C ILE A 76 -4.53 -4.41 -26.08
N SER A 77 -5.72 -4.91 -25.73
CA SER A 77 -6.64 -4.25 -24.78
C SER A 77 -6.28 -4.52 -23.31
N SER A 78 -5.50 -5.57 -23.02
CA SER A 78 -5.13 -6.00 -21.66
C SER A 78 -3.94 -5.25 -21.02
N PHE A 79 -3.39 -4.22 -21.68
CA PHE A 79 -2.34 -3.36 -21.10
C PHE A 79 -2.88 -2.21 -20.21
N ASP A 80 -4.04 -2.42 -19.58
CA ASP A 80 -4.38 -1.71 -18.36
C ASP A 80 -3.69 -2.44 -17.21
N VAL A 81 -2.62 -1.83 -16.68
CA VAL A 81 -1.87 -2.33 -15.53
C VAL A 81 -2.81 -2.38 -14.32
N LYS A 82 -3.43 -3.54 -14.09
CA LYS A 82 -3.68 -4.01 -12.72
C LYS A 82 -2.30 -4.40 -12.16
N GLY A 83 -2.02 -3.95 -10.94
CA GLY A 83 -0.71 -4.01 -10.31
C GLY A 83 -0.14 -5.40 -9.99
N ASP A 84 -0.66 -6.48 -10.57
CA ASP A 84 -0.33 -7.86 -10.17
C ASP A 84 0.52 -8.64 -11.21
N ASP A 85 0.65 -8.19 -12.45
CA ASP A 85 1.49 -8.89 -13.46
C ASP A 85 2.92 -8.36 -13.54
N MET A 86 3.57 -8.26 -12.37
CA MET A 86 4.97 -7.84 -12.23
C MET A 86 5.94 -9.01 -11.96
N MET A 87 5.57 -10.24 -12.34
CA MET A 87 6.31 -11.47 -12.00
C MET A 87 6.96 -12.19 -13.20
N ASN A 88 7.27 -11.50 -14.31
CA ASN A 88 8.04 -12.10 -15.42
C ASN A 88 8.96 -11.09 -16.12
N ILE A 89 9.86 -10.45 -15.36
CA ILE A 89 10.87 -9.51 -15.88
C ILE A 89 12.30 -10.11 -15.84
N ASP A 90 12.48 -11.38 -15.51
CA ASP A 90 13.85 -11.95 -15.36
C ASP A 90 14.52 -12.43 -16.66
N SER A 91 13.86 -12.36 -17.81
CA SER A 91 14.46 -12.82 -19.07
C SER A 91 15.05 -11.71 -19.97
N LEU A 92 15.10 -10.45 -19.51
CA LEU A 92 15.57 -9.30 -20.31
C LEU A 92 16.53 -8.34 -19.58
N SER A 93 17.00 -8.68 -18.38
CA SER A 93 17.84 -7.80 -17.54
C SER A 93 19.33 -7.71 -17.94
N ASN A 94 19.76 -8.40 -19.00
CA ASN A 94 21.10 -8.23 -19.54
C ASN A 94 21.08 -7.33 -20.78
N GLN A 95 21.53 -6.08 -20.58
CA GLN A 95 21.77 -5.02 -21.57
C GLN A 95 20.56 -4.18 -21.98
N GLN A 96 20.34 -3.06 -21.30
CA GLN A 96 19.90 -1.83 -21.98
C GLN A 96 20.30 -0.59 -21.16
N THR A 97 21.38 0.03 -21.58
CA THR A 97 21.71 1.43 -21.34
C THR A 97 20.54 2.33 -21.70
N ILE A 98 20.29 3.38 -20.90
CA ILE A 98 19.37 4.48 -21.24
C ILE A 98 19.82 5.05 -22.60
N PRO A 99 18.96 5.07 -23.64
CA PRO A 99 19.37 5.53 -24.96
C PRO A 99 19.75 7.01 -24.95
N ASN A 100 20.96 7.35 -25.39
CA ASN A 100 21.34 8.72 -25.72
C ASN A 100 20.42 9.29 -26.83
N GLU A 101 20.32 10.62 -26.96
CA GLU A 101 19.53 11.35 -27.99
C GLU A 101 19.72 10.87 -29.45
N HIS A 102 20.71 10.02 -29.74
CA HIS A 102 20.98 9.46 -31.07
C HIS A 102 20.37 8.06 -31.32
N GLU A 103 19.69 7.45 -30.36
CA GLU A 103 19.06 6.11 -30.51
C GLU A 103 17.52 6.12 -30.65
N LEU A 104 16.88 7.27 -30.46
CA LEU A 104 15.44 7.47 -30.73
C LEU A 104 15.26 7.75 -32.22
N ASN A 105 15.35 6.71 -33.06
CA ASN A 105 15.15 6.83 -34.50
C ASN A 105 13.67 7.09 -34.84
N MET A 106 13.22 8.34 -34.69
CA MET A 106 11.84 8.76 -34.97
C MET A 106 11.42 8.57 -36.44
N THR A 107 12.39 8.39 -37.36
CA THR A 107 12.09 8.15 -38.78
C THR A 107 11.45 6.79 -39.04
N GLU A 108 11.64 5.82 -38.13
CA GLU A 108 11.04 4.48 -38.23
C GLU A 108 9.50 4.53 -38.13
N LEU A 109 8.94 5.57 -37.52
CA LEU A 109 7.49 5.84 -37.50
C LEU A 109 6.89 6.02 -38.90
N PHE A 110 7.70 6.40 -39.89
CA PHE A 110 7.27 6.60 -41.28
C PHE A 110 7.86 5.55 -42.23
N SER A 111 8.32 4.42 -41.70
CA SER A 111 8.76 3.27 -42.51
C SER A 111 7.66 2.84 -43.48
N ALA A 112 8.03 2.45 -44.70
CA ALA A 112 7.09 1.92 -45.69
C ALA A 112 6.40 0.62 -45.21
N GLU A 113 7.11 -0.18 -44.42
CA GLU A 113 6.59 -1.43 -43.86
C GLU A 113 5.79 -1.19 -42.57
N VAL A 114 4.53 -1.68 -42.54
CA VAL A 114 3.60 -1.60 -41.40
C VAL A 114 4.19 -2.23 -40.14
N ARG A 115 4.84 -3.39 -40.27
CA ARG A 115 5.44 -4.13 -39.12
C ARG A 115 6.47 -3.27 -38.38
N ASN A 116 7.28 -2.51 -39.10
CA ASN A 116 8.30 -1.63 -38.50
C ASN A 116 7.66 -0.44 -37.79
N ARG A 117 6.57 0.12 -38.34
CA ARG A 117 5.79 1.18 -37.67
C ARG A 117 5.17 0.68 -36.37
N ILE A 118 4.54 -0.50 -36.38
CA ILE A 118 3.98 -1.14 -35.18
C ILE A 118 5.05 -1.40 -34.12
N HIS A 119 6.19 -1.97 -34.51
CA HIS A 119 7.31 -2.24 -33.60
C HIS A 119 7.84 -0.95 -32.97
N SER A 120 7.98 0.11 -33.78
CA SER A 120 8.41 1.43 -33.33
C SER A 120 7.42 2.02 -32.32
N LEU A 121 6.12 1.99 -32.60
CA LEU A 121 5.08 2.51 -31.69
C LEU A 121 5.03 1.75 -30.36
N ARG A 122 5.21 0.42 -30.38
CA ARG A 122 5.33 -0.39 -29.16
C ARG A 122 6.58 -0.04 -28.36
N ARG A 123 7.73 0.14 -29.04
CA ARG A 123 8.98 0.59 -28.42
C ARG A 123 8.80 1.96 -27.77
N PHE A 124 8.22 2.93 -28.46
CA PHE A 124 7.96 4.26 -27.90
C PHE A 124 6.99 4.24 -26.73
N THR A 125 5.99 3.34 -26.74
CA THR A 125 5.08 3.17 -25.60
C THR A 125 5.81 2.70 -24.33
N LYS A 126 6.81 1.83 -24.46
CA LYS A 126 7.65 1.36 -23.34
C LYS A 126 8.67 2.42 -22.88
N LEU A 127 9.21 3.20 -23.82
CA LEU A 127 10.19 4.24 -23.54
C LEU A 127 9.58 5.52 -22.96
N LEU A 128 8.27 5.74 -23.14
CA LEU A 128 7.59 6.98 -22.77
C LEU A 128 7.85 7.47 -21.32
N PRO A 129 7.89 6.61 -20.27
CA PRO A 129 8.19 7.04 -18.90
C PRO A 129 9.61 7.57 -18.71
N TYR A 130 10.55 7.14 -19.56
CA TYR A 130 11.98 7.47 -19.47
C TYR A 130 12.40 8.62 -20.40
N MET A 131 11.47 9.13 -21.21
CA MET A 131 11.74 10.26 -22.11
C MET A 131 11.74 11.59 -21.37
N ASP A 132 12.67 12.46 -21.76
CA ASP A 132 12.64 13.86 -21.35
C ASP A 132 11.55 14.66 -22.08
N ASP A 133 11.31 15.87 -21.59
CA ASP A 133 10.26 16.77 -22.09
C ASP A 133 10.45 17.16 -23.57
N ALA A 134 11.70 17.26 -24.01
CA ALA A 134 12.05 17.62 -25.39
C ALA A 134 11.73 16.47 -26.36
N ASN A 135 12.07 15.23 -25.99
CA ASN A 135 11.78 14.05 -26.79
C ASN A 135 10.28 13.76 -26.82
N LYS A 136 9.55 13.98 -25.70
CA LYS A 136 8.08 13.85 -25.67
C LYS A 136 7.38 14.82 -26.62
N LYS A 137 7.78 16.10 -26.65
CA LYS A 137 7.24 17.08 -27.63
C LYS A 137 7.55 16.71 -29.07
N THR A 138 8.77 16.22 -29.31
CA THR A 138 9.20 15.81 -30.65
C THR A 138 8.39 14.61 -31.14
N LEU A 139 8.26 13.57 -30.29
CA LEU A 139 7.44 12.39 -30.56
C LEU A 139 5.97 12.79 -30.81
N PHE A 140 5.44 13.70 -29.99
CA PHE A 140 4.10 14.24 -30.17
C PHE A 140 3.88 14.81 -31.57
N ASP A 141 4.77 15.68 -32.06
CA ASP A 141 4.65 16.27 -33.40
C ASP A 141 4.75 15.24 -34.53
N TYR A 142 5.58 14.21 -34.38
CA TYR A 142 5.67 13.12 -35.36
C TYR A 142 4.40 12.25 -35.37
N LEU A 143 3.85 11.90 -34.20
CA LEU A 143 2.64 11.09 -34.11
C LEU A 143 1.42 11.77 -34.72
N ARG A 144 1.30 13.09 -34.55
CA ARG A 144 0.24 13.89 -35.20
C ARG A 144 0.30 13.81 -36.72
N LYS A 145 1.50 13.95 -37.29
CA LYS A 145 1.70 13.78 -38.75
C LYS A 145 1.37 12.36 -39.20
N LEU A 146 1.74 11.36 -38.40
CA LEU A 146 1.45 9.97 -38.69
C LEU A 146 -0.07 9.69 -38.67
N LEU A 147 -0.81 10.26 -37.72
CA LEU A 147 -2.27 10.07 -37.57
C LEU A 147 -3.04 10.38 -38.87
N TYR A 148 -2.72 11.50 -39.54
CA TYR A 148 -3.39 11.92 -40.78
C TYR A 148 -2.91 11.16 -42.03
N ASN A 149 -1.64 10.76 -42.06
CA ASN A 149 -1.05 10.11 -43.24
C ASN A 149 -1.24 8.59 -43.26
N GLU A 150 -1.45 7.98 -42.09
CA GLU A 150 -1.59 6.53 -41.97
C GLU A 150 -2.88 6.03 -42.63
N GLN A 151 -2.82 4.82 -43.20
CA GLN A 151 -3.99 4.12 -43.76
C GLN A 151 -4.28 2.83 -42.99
N ASP A 152 -3.26 2.24 -42.37
CA ASP A 152 -3.40 1.04 -41.57
C ASP A 152 -4.16 1.30 -40.25
N LYS A 153 -5.16 0.46 -39.97
CA LYS A 153 -6.04 0.60 -38.81
C LYS A 153 -5.31 0.36 -37.49
N ASP A 154 -4.47 -0.67 -37.42
CA ASP A 154 -3.80 -1.07 -36.18
C ASP A 154 -2.72 -0.05 -35.80
N VAL A 155 -2.02 0.48 -36.80
CA VAL A 155 -1.08 1.59 -36.60
C VAL A 155 -1.81 2.84 -36.11
N LYS A 156 -2.97 3.20 -36.68
CA LYS A 156 -3.78 4.32 -36.19
C LYS A 156 -4.22 4.15 -34.74
N ILE A 157 -4.69 2.97 -34.36
CA ILE A 157 -5.10 2.66 -33.00
C ILE A 157 -3.92 2.86 -32.04
N LEU A 158 -2.74 2.35 -32.37
CA LEU A 158 -1.52 2.53 -31.56
C LEU A 158 -1.08 4.00 -31.48
N VAL A 159 -1.21 4.77 -32.56
CA VAL A 159 -0.95 6.21 -32.56
C VAL A 159 -1.91 6.94 -31.61
N ILE A 160 -3.21 6.63 -31.64
CA ILE A 160 -4.21 7.22 -30.75
C ILE A 160 -3.92 6.88 -29.29
N ILE A 161 -3.53 5.64 -28.99
CA ILE A 161 -3.12 5.22 -27.64
C ILE A 161 -1.93 6.06 -27.15
N LEU A 162 -0.91 6.21 -27.99
CA LEU A 162 0.32 6.91 -27.62
C LEU A 162 0.11 8.42 -27.50
N LEU A 163 -0.66 9.04 -28.41
CA LEU A 163 -1.10 10.44 -28.30
C LEU A 163 -1.95 10.65 -27.05
N GLY A 164 -2.82 9.70 -26.72
CA GLY A 164 -3.60 9.70 -25.49
C GLY A 164 -2.74 9.71 -24.24
N LYS A 165 -1.73 8.84 -24.16
CA LYS A 165 -0.77 8.79 -23.05
C LYS A 165 0.05 10.09 -22.96
N LEU A 166 0.48 10.64 -24.09
CA LEU A 166 1.20 11.92 -24.15
C LEU A 166 0.32 13.09 -23.68
N ALA A 167 -0.97 13.10 -23.99
CA ALA A 167 -1.90 14.15 -23.56
C ALA A 167 -2.07 14.22 -22.03
N LEU A 168 -1.77 13.13 -21.30
CA LEU A 168 -1.76 13.11 -19.84
C LEU A 168 -0.57 13.89 -19.24
N ASP A 169 0.50 14.11 -20.00
CA ASP A 169 1.69 14.84 -19.56
C ASP A 169 1.48 16.37 -19.61
N PRO A 170 1.65 17.15 -18.51
CA PRO A 170 1.41 18.59 -18.43
C PRO A 170 2.00 19.45 -19.55
N ILE A 171 3.03 18.94 -20.21
CA ILE A 171 3.82 19.65 -21.20
C ILE A 171 3.15 19.63 -22.58
N ILE A 172 2.30 18.63 -22.83
CA ILE A 172 1.59 18.44 -24.09
C ILE A 172 0.26 19.18 -24.05
N ASN A 173 -0.05 19.89 -25.12
CA ASN A 173 -1.33 20.59 -25.25
C ASN A 173 -2.45 19.62 -25.62
N TYR A 174 -3.19 19.15 -24.61
CA TYR A 174 -4.32 18.24 -24.76
C TYR A 174 -5.47 18.83 -25.61
N SER A 175 -5.60 20.16 -25.75
CA SER A 175 -6.66 20.75 -26.58
C SER A 175 -6.52 20.36 -28.04
N ILE A 176 -5.27 20.28 -28.52
CA ILE A 176 -4.95 19.90 -29.90
C ILE A 176 -5.31 18.43 -30.11
N VAL A 177 -4.97 17.56 -29.15
CA VAL A 177 -5.28 16.13 -29.21
C VAL A 177 -6.78 15.88 -29.28
N LEU A 178 -7.57 16.60 -28.47
CA LEU A 178 -9.02 16.49 -28.50
C LEU A 178 -9.60 16.95 -29.85
N GLU A 179 -9.11 18.05 -30.42
CA GLU A 179 -9.51 18.51 -31.76
C GLU A 179 -9.20 17.48 -32.85
N GLU A 180 -7.98 16.92 -32.85
CA GLU A 180 -7.58 15.91 -33.83
C GLU A 180 -8.36 14.60 -33.67
N PHE A 181 -8.66 14.19 -32.44
CA PHE A 181 -9.49 13.02 -32.19
C PHE A 181 -10.93 13.23 -32.68
N MET A 182 -11.52 14.42 -32.49
CA MET A 182 -12.84 14.74 -33.03
C MET A 182 -12.90 14.62 -34.56
N ASP A 183 -11.84 15.03 -35.27
CA ASP A 183 -11.76 14.88 -36.73
C ASP A 183 -11.74 13.40 -37.16
N GLN A 184 -11.07 12.53 -36.39
CA GLN A 184 -10.98 11.08 -36.69
C GLN A 184 -12.27 10.31 -36.37
N MET A 185 -13.25 10.90 -35.66
CA MET A 185 -14.54 10.26 -35.33
C MET A 185 -15.47 10.05 -36.53
N GLN A 186 -15.12 10.61 -37.71
CA GLN A 186 -15.86 10.36 -38.95
C GLN A 186 -15.50 9.02 -39.61
N SER A 187 -14.53 8.28 -39.08
CA SER A 187 -14.12 6.99 -39.62
C SER A 187 -15.23 5.92 -39.54
N ASN A 188 -15.24 4.99 -40.49
CA ASN A 188 -16.21 3.88 -40.51
C ASN A 188 -15.81 2.68 -39.63
N SER A 189 -14.68 2.76 -38.93
CA SER A 189 -14.16 1.64 -38.14
C SER A 189 -14.65 1.69 -36.70
N THR A 190 -15.40 0.67 -36.27
CA THR A 190 -15.93 0.52 -34.91
C THR A 190 -14.82 0.57 -33.85
N GLU A 191 -13.77 -0.25 -33.99
CA GLU A 191 -12.67 -0.31 -33.02
C GLU A 191 -11.92 1.02 -32.90
N LEU A 192 -11.71 1.71 -34.03
CA LEU A 192 -11.05 3.01 -34.04
C LEU A 192 -11.90 4.04 -33.28
N LYS A 193 -13.21 4.09 -33.54
CA LYS A 193 -14.14 4.97 -32.82
C LYS A 193 -14.16 4.68 -31.33
N CYS A 194 -14.34 3.43 -30.92
CA CYS A 194 -14.31 3.02 -29.52
C CYS A 194 -13.01 3.47 -28.85
N LYS A 195 -11.86 3.24 -29.49
CA LYS A 195 -10.58 3.67 -28.91
C LYS A 195 -10.44 5.19 -28.79
N ILE A 196 -10.99 5.95 -29.74
CA ILE A 196 -11.05 7.40 -29.65
C ILE A 196 -11.89 7.81 -28.44
N TYR A 197 -13.11 7.27 -28.30
CA TYR A 197 -14.00 7.54 -27.16
C TYR A 197 -13.32 7.24 -25.82
N ASP A 198 -12.74 6.05 -25.65
CA ASP A 198 -12.05 5.63 -24.43
C ASP A 198 -10.86 6.55 -24.09
N THR A 199 -10.14 7.01 -25.12
CA THR A 199 -8.99 7.88 -24.93
C THR A 199 -9.41 9.31 -24.59
N ILE A 200 -10.49 9.81 -25.19
CA ILE A 200 -11.11 11.09 -24.81
C ILE A 200 -11.57 11.01 -23.35
N VAL A 201 -12.28 9.96 -22.95
CA VAL A 201 -12.73 9.75 -21.56
C VAL A 201 -11.56 9.84 -20.58
N ARG A 202 -10.46 9.13 -20.85
CA ARG A 202 -9.25 9.17 -20.00
C ARG A 202 -8.65 10.57 -19.90
N ILE A 203 -8.58 11.32 -21.01
CA ILE A 203 -8.09 12.71 -21.00
C ILE A 203 -9.03 13.60 -20.19
N LEU A 204 -10.35 13.47 -20.37
CA LEU A 204 -11.36 14.25 -19.66
C LEU A 204 -11.28 14.04 -18.14
N GLN A 205 -11.12 12.81 -17.70
CA GLN A 205 -11.00 12.45 -16.28
C GLN A 205 -9.66 12.92 -15.67
N ALA A 206 -8.53 12.69 -16.36
CA ALA A 206 -7.20 13.00 -15.82
C ALA A 206 -6.85 14.50 -15.83
N ARG A 207 -7.43 15.29 -16.74
CA ARG A 207 -7.13 16.72 -16.93
C ARG A 207 -8.28 17.64 -16.54
N PHE A 208 -9.17 17.19 -15.66
CA PHE A 208 -10.42 17.87 -15.30
C PHE A 208 -10.23 19.38 -15.05
N GLU A 209 -9.34 19.78 -14.15
CA GLU A 209 -9.10 21.20 -13.80
C GLU A 209 -8.53 22.03 -14.96
N SER A 210 -7.62 21.45 -15.75
CA SER A 210 -7.05 22.14 -16.92
C SER A 210 -8.11 22.34 -18.01
N ILE A 211 -8.96 21.34 -18.25
CA ILE A 211 -10.02 21.38 -19.25
C ILE A 211 -11.02 22.51 -18.97
N LEU A 212 -11.35 22.77 -17.70
CA LEU A 212 -12.25 23.86 -17.30
C LEU A 212 -11.76 25.25 -17.73
N GLN A 213 -10.44 25.43 -17.90
CA GLN A 213 -9.81 26.69 -18.30
C GLN A 213 -9.68 26.85 -19.81
N MET A 214 -10.10 25.84 -20.59
CA MET A 214 -9.90 25.81 -22.04
C MET A 214 -10.79 26.84 -22.78
N PRO A 215 -10.25 27.67 -23.69
CA PRO A 215 -11.02 28.70 -24.39
C PRO A 215 -12.19 28.17 -25.23
N LYS A 216 -12.03 27.00 -25.88
CA LYS A 216 -13.02 26.39 -26.78
C LYS A 216 -13.88 25.30 -26.12
N LEU A 217 -13.86 25.18 -24.79
CA LEU A 217 -14.53 24.10 -24.06
C LEU A 217 -15.98 23.87 -24.49
N ASN A 218 -16.77 24.94 -24.56
CA ASN A 218 -18.19 24.88 -24.90
C ASN A 218 -18.46 24.24 -26.28
N THR A 219 -17.65 24.57 -27.28
CA THR A 219 -17.78 24.02 -28.64
C THR A 219 -17.47 22.53 -28.65
N ILE A 220 -16.43 22.11 -27.94
CA ILE A 220 -16.01 20.71 -27.83
C ILE A 220 -17.07 19.89 -27.08
N LEU A 221 -17.57 20.39 -25.94
CA LEU A 221 -18.63 19.71 -25.18
C LEU A 221 -19.90 19.53 -26.01
N LYS A 222 -20.34 20.58 -26.72
CA LYS A 222 -21.53 20.51 -27.59
C LYS A 222 -21.36 19.47 -28.69
N PHE A 223 -20.20 19.46 -29.35
CA PHE A 223 -19.90 18.47 -30.39
C PHE A 223 -19.92 17.04 -29.85
N LEU A 224 -19.20 16.79 -28.74
CA LEU A 224 -19.11 15.45 -28.14
C LEU A 224 -20.46 14.94 -27.64
N CYS A 225 -21.27 15.79 -27.00
CA CYS A 225 -22.61 15.42 -26.55
C CYS A 225 -23.50 15.02 -27.73
N VAL A 226 -23.60 15.87 -28.77
CA VAL A 226 -24.44 15.58 -29.94
C VAL A 226 -23.97 14.31 -30.66
N LYS A 227 -22.66 14.16 -30.83
CA LYS A 227 -22.07 13.00 -31.49
C LYS A 227 -22.32 11.72 -30.69
N ALA A 228 -22.11 11.74 -29.38
CA ALA A 228 -22.38 10.59 -28.51
C ALA A 228 -23.86 10.20 -28.55
N THR A 229 -24.79 11.15 -28.39
CA THR A 229 -26.24 10.87 -28.41
C THR A 229 -26.71 10.29 -29.74
N ASN A 230 -26.14 10.74 -30.87
CA ASN A 230 -26.48 10.18 -32.17
C ASN A 230 -25.96 8.74 -32.33
N GLU A 231 -24.74 8.44 -31.86
CA GLU A 231 -24.12 7.12 -31.96
C GLU A 231 -24.63 6.11 -30.92
N LEU A 232 -25.46 6.52 -29.96
CA LEU A 232 -26.16 5.60 -29.06
C LEU A 232 -27.18 4.70 -29.76
N THR A 233 -27.63 5.06 -30.97
CA THR A 233 -28.51 4.22 -31.80
C THR A 233 -27.75 3.26 -32.73
N ASP A 234 -26.42 3.20 -32.61
CA ASP A 234 -25.59 2.32 -33.44
C ASP A 234 -25.88 0.83 -33.18
N SER A 235 -25.83 0.05 -34.26
CA SER A 235 -25.98 -1.42 -34.22
C SER A 235 -24.97 -2.11 -33.30
N HIS A 236 -23.75 -1.58 -33.18
CA HIS A 236 -22.65 -2.23 -32.47
C HIS A 236 -22.62 -1.85 -30.97
N TYR A 237 -22.69 -2.87 -30.10
CA TYR A 237 -22.73 -2.70 -28.64
C TYR A 237 -21.53 -1.91 -28.08
N SER A 238 -20.32 -2.09 -28.64
CA SER A 238 -19.12 -1.39 -28.18
C SER A 238 -19.19 0.12 -28.37
N ILE A 239 -19.81 0.61 -29.45
CA ILE A 239 -19.98 2.05 -29.70
C ILE A 239 -20.96 2.62 -28.68
N ARG A 240 -22.12 1.95 -28.48
CA ARG A 240 -23.11 2.34 -27.46
C ARG A 240 -22.46 2.42 -26.07
N SER A 241 -21.68 1.40 -25.69
CA SER A 241 -20.96 1.36 -24.42
C SER A 241 -19.94 2.52 -24.28
N SER A 242 -19.14 2.77 -25.32
CA SER A 242 -18.16 3.85 -25.31
C SER A 242 -18.83 5.23 -25.19
N CYS A 243 -19.96 5.42 -25.87
CA CYS A 243 -20.75 6.65 -25.81
C CYS A 243 -21.39 6.88 -24.43
N ILE A 244 -21.89 5.83 -23.78
CA ILE A 244 -22.41 5.90 -22.40
C ILE A 244 -21.31 6.35 -21.43
N SER A 245 -20.11 5.77 -21.53
CA SER A 245 -18.96 6.15 -20.69
C SER A 245 -18.52 7.60 -20.93
N LEU A 246 -18.55 8.04 -22.20
CA LEU A 246 -18.30 9.44 -22.56
C LEU A 246 -19.33 10.38 -21.92
N LEU A 247 -20.62 10.09 -22.02
CA LEU A 247 -21.67 10.92 -21.43
C LEU A 247 -21.53 11.06 -19.91
N ALA A 248 -21.23 9.97 -19.21
CA ALA A 248 -20.96 10.00 -17.78
C ALA A 248 -19.75 10.87 -17.41
N SER A 249 -18.71 10.86 -18.25
CA SER A 249 -17.49 11.66 -18.05
C SER A 249 -17.67 13.14 -18.41
N LEU A 250 -18.63 13.47 -19.28
CA LEU A 250 -18.96 14.84 -19.65
C LEU A 250 -19.84 15.54 -18.60
N ALA A 251 -20.69 14.80 -17.89
CA ALA A 251 -21.64 15.38 -16.93
C ALA A 251 -20.99 16.28 -15.85
N PRO A 252 -19.89 15.88 -15.15
CA PRO A 252 -19.26 16.73 -14.14
C PRO A 252 -18.70 18.04 -14.73
N ILE A 253 -18.20 17.99 -15.96
CA ILE A 253 -17.65 19.17 -16.66
C ILE A 253 -18.79 20.14 -17.00
N ILE A 254 -19.90 19.65 -17.53
CA ILE A 254 -21.08 20.47 -17.89
C ILE A 254 -21.62 21.20 -16.65
N ILE A 255 -21.75 20.51 -15.51
CA ILE A 255 -22.21 21.10 -14.25
C ILE A 255 -21.27 22.21 -13.77
N ARG A 256 -19.96 21.94 -13.76
CA ARG A 256 -18.98 22.92 -13.28
C ARG A 256 -18.96 24.17 -14.15
N VAL A 257 -19.13 24.02 -15.47
CA VAL A 257 -19.28 25.13 -16.41
C VAL A 257 -20.57 25.94 -16.13
N LYS A 258 -21.70 25.27 -15.86
CA LYS A 258 -22.95 25.93 -15.45
C LYS A 258 -22.78 26.74 -14.16
N SER A 259 -22.13 26.15 -13.15
CA SER A 259 -21.87 26.79 -11.85
C SER A 259 -20.97 28.04 -11.96
N MET A 260 -19.91 27.99 -12.77
CA MET A 260 -18.96 29.10 -12.91
C MET A 260 -19.51 30.33 -13.66
N ARG A 261 -20.49 30.16 -14.56
CA ARG A 261 -20.92 31.24 -15.48
C ARG A 261 -22.28 31.86 -15.15
N GLY A 262 -22.96 31.40 -14.11
CA GLY A 262 -24.28 31.89 -13.69
C GLY A 262 -25.40 31.49 -14.64
N GLN A 263 -26.60 31.26 -14.11
CA GLN A 263 -27.76 30.75 -14.87
C GLN A 263 -28.26 31.68 -16.00
N ALA A 264 -27.88 32.96 -16.01
CA ALA A 264 -28.48 33.99 -16.86
C ALA A 264 -28.05 33.99 -18.36
N LYS A 265 -27.18 33.08 -18.81
CA LYS A 265 -26.76 32.98 -20.23
C LYS A 265 -26.96 31.61 -20.87
N PHE A 266 -27.63 30.68 -20.19
CA PHE A 266 -27.88 29.34 -20.71
C PHE A 266 -29.27 29.26 -21.34
N THR A 267 -29.35 29.21 -22.67
CA THR A 267 -30.56 28.79 -23.37
C THR A 267 -30.70 27.27 -23.24
N GLU A 268 -31.87 26.79 -22.82
CA GLU A 268 -32.20 25.37 -22.55
C GLU A 268 -32.00 24.42 -23.74
N GLN A 269 -31.66 24.93 -24.93
CA GLN A 269 -31.54 24.17 -26.18
C GLN A 269 -30.11 23.78 -26.56
N GLU A 270 -29.07 24.19 -25.82
CA GLU A 270 -27.68 24.00 -26.27
C GLU A 270 -26.90 22.83 -25.64
N TYR A 271 -27.32 22.31 -24.49
CA TYR A 271 -26.61 21.24 -23.76
C TYR A 271 -27.59 20.25 -23.14
N LEU A 272 -27.17 18.98 -23.07
CA LEU A 272 -27.87 17.98 -22.26
C LEU A 272 -27.82 18.39 -20.79
N ASP A 273 -28.97 18.37 -20.13
CA ASP A 273 -29.04 18.58 -18.69
C ASP A 273 -28.60 17.35 -17.90
N GLU A 274 -28.22 17.54 -16.63
CA GLU A 274 -27.91 16.46 -15.68
C GLU A 274 -28.95 15.37 -15.73
N THR A 275 -30.22 15.76 -15.62
CA THR A 275 -31.37 14.86 -15.55
C THR A 275 -31.55 14.08 -16.85
N GLN A 276 -31.29 14.72 -17.99
CA GLN A 276 -31.35 14.11 -19.31
C GLN A 276 -30.24 13.08 -19.50
N ILE A 277 -29.00 13.39 -19.09
CA ILE A 277 -27.88 12.43 -19.16
C ILE A 277 -28.20 11.19 -18.33
N GLN A 278 -28.67 11.37 -17.10
CA GLN A 278 -29.05 10.23 -16.24
C GLN A 278 -30.20 9.41 -16.85
N THR A 279 -31.21 10.07 -17.41
CA THR A 279 -32.36 9.41 -18.06
C THR A 279 -31.90 8.59 -19.27
N ILE A 280 -31.03 9.14 -20.11
CA ILE A 280 -30.47 8.44 -21.28
C ILE A 280 -29.71 7.20 -20.81
N ILE A 281 -28.78 7.35 -19.85
CA ILE A 281 -27.97 6.22 -19.36
C ILE A 281 -28.85 5.14 -18.72
N ARG A 282 -29.87 5.54 -17.95
CA ARG A 282 -30.85 4.62 -17.35
C ARG A 282 -31.53 3.74 -18.39
N ASP A 283 -31.95 4.32 -19.51
CA ASP A 283 -32.70 3.60 -20.54
C ASP A 283 -31.84 2.49 -21.18
N PHE A 284 -30.51 2.69 -21.26
CA PHE A 284 -29.55 1.66 -21.69
C PHE A 284 -29.27 0.58 -20.63
N GLY A 285 -29.75 0.73 -19.39
CA GLY A 285 -29.78 -0.36 -18.41
C GLY A 285 -30.70 -1.52 -18.83
N LYS A 286 -31.56 -1.32 -19.84
CA LYS A 286 -32.44 -2.35 -20.42
C LYS A 286 -32.04 -2.73 -21.86
N ASP A 287 -30.81 -2.43 -22.28
CA ASP A 287 -30.30 -2.78 -23.61
C ASP A 287 -30.29 -4.31 -23.83
N SER A 288 -30.40 -4.74 -25.09
CA SER A 288 -30.38 -6.15 -25.45
C SER A 288 -29.03 -6.82 -25.17
N ASP A 289 -27.92 -6.08 -25.24
CA ASP A 289 -26.59 -6.60 -24.98
C ASP A 289 -26.18 -6.40 -23.50
N PRO A 290 -25.79 -7.48 -22.78
CA PRO A 290 -25.42 -7.40 -21.37
C PRO A 290 -24.24 -6.47 -21.07
N ARG A 291 -23.31 -6.31 -22.02
CA ARG A 291 -22.13 -5.44 -21.83
C ARG A 291 -22.53 -3.97 -21.84
N VAL A 292 -23.55 -3.62 -22.62
CA VAL A 292 -24.11 -2.26 -22.62
C VAL A 292 -24.86 -2.01 -21.32
N ARG A 293 -25.67 -2.97 -20.85
CA ARG A 293 -26.35 -2.89 -19.55
C ARG A 293 -25.37 -2.68 -18.40
N SER A 294 -24.31 -3.50 -18.33
CA SER A 294 -23.27 -3.39 -17.29
C SER A 294 -22.58 -2.03 -17.34
N ASN A 295 -22.19 -1.57 -18.54
CA ASN A 295 -21.56 -0.27 -18.70
C ASN A 295 -22.50 0.91 -18.37
N ALA A 296 -23.81 0.77 -18.60
CA ALA A 296 -24.81 1.75 -18.19
C ALA A 296 -24.90 1.86 -16.66
N LEU A 297 -24.96 0.74 -15.94
CA LEU A 297 -24.96 0.74 -14.47
C LEU A 297 -23.66 1.32 -13.91
N LYS A 298 -22.51 0.93 -14.48
CA LYS A 298 -21.19 1.48 -14.12
C LYS A 298 -21.11 2.99 -14.35
N ALA A 299 -21.68 3.49 -15.45
CA ALA A 299 -21.77 4.91 -15.75
C ALA A 299 -22.65 5.66 -14.73
N LEU A 300 -23.75 5.07 -14.24
CA LEU A 300 -24.55 5.64 -13.14
C LEU A 300 -23.75 5.73 -11.84
N LEU A 301 -22.96 4.70 -11.50
CA LEU A 301 -22.05 4.74 -10.35
C LEU A 301 -20.99 5.83 -10.50
N GLN A 302 -20.43 6.00 -11.70
CA GLN A 302 -19.48 7.08 -11.98
C GLN A 302 -20.12 8.45 -11.74
N LEU A 303 -21.37 8.67 -12.17
CA LEU A 303 -22.09 9.91 -11.86
C LEU A 303 -22.17 10.14 -10.35
N HIS A 304 -22.58 9.11 -9.58
CA HIS A 304 -22.65 9.21 -8.12
C HIS A 304 -21.30 9.57 -7.48
N ASN A 305 -20.21 8.96 -7.92
CA ASN A 305 -18.86 9.24 -7.43
C ASN A 305 -18.39 10.67 -7.74
N CYS A 306 -19.04 11.36 -8.68
CA CYS A 306 -18.85 12.79 -8.95
C CYS A 306 -19.85 13.68 -8.18
N ASP A 307 -20.36 13.21 -7.04
CA ASP A 307 -21.36 13.87 -6.18
C ASP A 307 -22.74 14.10 -6.84
N TYR A 308 -23.06 13.37 -7.93
CA TYR A 308 -24.38 13.42 -8.55
C TYR A 308 -25.41 12.68 -7.69
N LYS A 309 -26.56 13.32 -7.43
CA LYS A 309 -27.67 12.68 -6.72
C LYS A 309 -28.48 11.78 -7.64
N LEU A 310 -28.34 10.46 -7.48
CA LEU A 310 -29.10 9.48 -8.25
C LEU A 310 -30.60 9.56 -7.97
N ASP A 311 -31.43 9.50 -9.02
CA ASP A 311 -32.89 9.45 -8.89
C ASP A 311 -33.36 8.09 -8.33
N LEU A 312 -34.40 8.11 -7.49
CA LEU A 312 -34.93 6.89 -6.88
C LEU A 312 -35.56 5.94 -7.91
N SER A 313 -36.03 6.43 -9.06
CA SER A 313 -36.60 5.55 -10.10
C SER A 313 -35.61 4.49 -10.60
N LEU A 314 -34.30 4.71 -10.40
CA LEU A 314 -33.24 3.76 -10.70
C LEU A 314 -33.28 2.50 -9.82
N TYR A 315 -33.89 2.56 -8.64
CA TYR A 315 -33.91 1.43 -7.70
C TYR A 315 -34.57 0.20 -8.32
N ASN A 316 -35.76 0.37 -8.92
CA ASN A 316 -36.49 -0.73 -9.56
C ASN A 316 -35.73 -1.32 -10.76
N LEU A 317 -35.00 -0.48 -11.50
CA LEU A 317 -34.11 -0.95 -12.56
C LEU A 317 -32.99 -1.83 -11.98
N CYS A 318 -32.31 -1.37 -10.93
CA CYS A 318 -31.22 -2.13 -10.31
C CYS A 318 -31.71 -3.45 -9.70
N VAL A 319 -32.90 -3.45 -9.08
CA VAL A 319 -33.52 -4.67 -8.56
C VAL A 319 -33.80 -5.68 -9.68
N ALA A 320 -34.31 -5.23 -10.83
CA ALA A 320 -34.50 -6.10 -11.99
C ALA A 320 -33.16 -6.65 -12.54
N CYS A 321 -32.09 -5.86 -12.47
CA CYS A 321 -30.75 -6.25 -12.88
C CYS A 321 -30.06 -7.26 -11.93
N LEU A 322 -30.60 -7.52 -10.73
CA LEU A 322 -30.06 -8.56 -9.84
C LEU A 322 -30.29 -9.97 -10.38
N THR A 323 -31.28 -10.19 -11.23
CA THR A 323 -31.56 -11.49 -11.87
C THR A 323 -31.08 -11.55 -13.32
N ASP A 324 -30.14 -10.68 -13.69
CA ASP A 324 -29.57 -10.62 -15.04
C ASP A 324 -28.72 -11.86 -15.35
N ASP A 325 -28.66 -12.27 -16.62
CA ASP A 325 -27.88 -13.42 -17.08
C ASP A 325 -26.37 -13.19 -17.03
N TYR A 326 -25.92 -11.93 -16.97
CA TYR A 326 -24.50 -11.57 -16.95
C TYR A 326 -24.02 -11.12 -15.57
N GLU A 327 -22.98 -11.77 -15.05
CA GLU A 327 -22.49 -11.53 -13.68
C GLU A 327 -22.07 -10.07 -13.42
N GLU A 328 -21.44 -9.39 -14.39
CA GLU A 328 -21.00 -8.00 -14.20
C GLU A 328 -22.20 -7.03 -14.11
N VAL A 329 -23.35 -7.36 -14.72
CA VAL A 329 -24.57 -6.55 -14.52
C VAL A 329 -25.05 -6.68 -13.08
N ARG A 330 -25.06 -7.90 -12.53
CA ARG A 330 -25.47 -8.17 -11.13
C ARG A 330 -24.53 -7.48 -10.12
N ILE A 331 -23.22 -7.48 -10.37
CA ILE A 331 -22.21 -6.79 -9.54
C ILE A 331 -22.45 -5.27 -9.49
N GLU A 332 -22.69 -4.64 -10.65
CA GLU A 332 -22.91 -3.20 -10.71
C GLU A 332 -24.29 -2.82 -10.14
N ALA A 333 -25.30 -3.68 -10.32
CA ALA A 333 -26.62 -3.54 -9.71
C ALA A 333 -26.57 -3.58 -8.17
N LEU A 334 -25.82 -4.53 -7.59
CA LEU A 334 -25.55 -4.62 -6.15
C LEU A 334 -24.98 -3.30 -5.61
N SER A 335 -23.99 -2.74 -6.32
CA SER A 335 -23.34 -1.49 -5.92
C SER A 335 -24.31 -0.29 -5.98
N LEU A 336 -25.16 -0.21 -7.00
CA LEU A 336 -26.17 0.86 -7.10
C LEU A 336 -27.30 0.74 -6.07
N ILE A 337 -27.73 -0.49 -5.75
CA ILE A 337 -28.73 -0.73 -4.68
C ILE A 337 -28.18 -0.22 -3.34
N TRP A 338 -26.93 -0.51 -3.04
CA TRP A 338 -26.26 0.02 -1.84
C TRP A 338 -26.19 1.56 -1.84
N VAL A 339 -25.80 2.17 -2.96
CA VAL A 339 -25.76 3.64 -3.09
C VAL A 339 -27.15 4.26 -2.88
N LEU A 340 -28.17 3.79 -3.61
CA LEU A 340 -29.51 4.35 -3.57
C LEU A 340 -30.15 4.21 -2.18
N SER A 341 -29.98 3.04 -1.54
CA SER A 341 -30.47 2.81 -0.18
C SER A 341 -29.73 3.64 0.87
N SER A 342 -28.47 4.00 0.63
CA SER A 342 -27.70 4.91 1.48
C SER A 342 -28.11 6.38 1.30
N ILE A 343 -28.53 6.79 0.09
CA ILE A 343 -29.02 8.15 -0.19
C ILE A 343 -30.44 8.35 0.37
N TYR A 344 -31.31 7.33 0.29
CA TYR A 344 -32.73 7.42 0.69
C TYR A 344 -33.15 6.37 1.74
N PRO A 345 -32.47 6.26 2.90
CA PRO A 345 -32.65 5.13 3.81
C PRO A 345 -34.07 5.00 4.39
N GLU A 346 -34.71 6.13 4.71
CA GLU A 346 -36.03 6.19 5.34
C GLU A 346 -37.20 6.21 4.32
N ARG A 347 -36.91 6.31 3.02
CA ARG A 347 -37.98 6.21 2.02
C ARG A 347 -38.54 4.81 2.04
N THR A 348 -39.85 4.71 1.82
CA THR A 348 -40.50 3.42 1.83
C THR A 348 -40.78 2.90 0.43
N VAL A 349 -40.67 1.59 0.26
CA VAL A 349 -40.98 0.89 -0.98
C VAL A 349 -42.13 -0.07 -0.71
N GLN A 350 -43.07 -0.12 -1.64
CA GLN A 350 -44.14 -1.11 -1.66
C GLN A 350 -43.68 -2.30 -2.50
N LEU A 351 -43.67 -3.49 -1.91
CA LEU A 351 -43.41 -4.73 -2.61
C LEU A 351 -44.70 -5.18 -3.29
N ASP A 352 -44.77 -5.00 -4.60
CA ASP A 352 -45.90 -5.36 -5.46
C ASP A 352 -47.24 -4.66 -5.15
N ASP A 353 -48.03 -4.42 -6.20
CA ASP A 353 -49.38 -3.83 -6.12
C ASP A 353 -50.38 -4.66 -5.29
N LYS A 354 -49.99 -5.84 -4.79
CA LYS A 354 -50.83 -6.79 -4.05
C LYS A 354 -50.52 -6.87 -2.55
N ILE A 355 -49.36 -6.44 -2.07
CA ILE A 355 -48.96 -6.58 -0.66
C ILE A 355 -48.87 -5.20 0.01
N THR A 356 -49.66 -4.97 1.05
CA THR A 356 -49.72 -3.70 1.81
C THR A 356 -48.57 -3.49 2.80
N GLN A 357 -47.44 -4.18 2.64
CA GLN A 357 -46.27 -4.00 3.50
C GLN A 357 -45.32 -2.95 2.93
N VAL A 358 -44.97 -2.01 3.80
CA VAL A 358 -44.16 -0.85 3.51
C VAL A 358 -42.85 -1.04 4.25
N PHE A 359 -41.78 -1.38 3.53
CA PHE A 359 -40.43 -1.52 4.11
C PHE A 359 -39.65 -0.23 3.91
N ARG A 360 -38.73 0.08 4.83
CA ARG A 360 -37.72 1.11 4.58
C ARG A 360 -36.81 0.61 3.45
N LEU A 361 -36.43 1.50 2.54
CA LEU A 361 -35.59 1.18 1.39
C LEU A 361 -34.28 0.53 1.80
N ILE A 362 -33.71 0.95 2.93
CA ILE A 362 -32.48 0.36 3.46
C ILE A 362 -32.65 -1.11 3.87
N ASP A 363 -33.80 -1.45 4.47
CA ASP A 363 -34.08 -2.80 4.93
C ASP A 363 -34.40 -3.72 3.73
N ASP A 364 -35.18 -3.25 2.75
CA ASP A 364 -35.46 -3.97 1.50
C ASP A 364 -34.17 -4.22 0.69
N ALA A 365 -33.33 -3.19 0.54
CA ALA A 365 -32.05 -3.31 -0.14
C ALA A 365 -31.13 -4.32 0.54
N PHE A 366 -31.05 -4.30 1.87
CA PHE A 366 -30.24 -5.24 2.63
C PHE A 366 -30.72 -6.69 2.44
N ILE A 367 -32.03 -6.94 2.46
CA ILE A 367 -32.60 -8.27 2.20
C ILE A 367 -32.23 -8.77 0.79
N LYS A 368 -32.36 -7.90 -0.23
CA LYS A 368 -32.00 -8.26 -1.60
C LYS A 368 -30.51 -8.56 -1.76
N ILE A 369 -29.65 -7.86 -1.02
CA ILE A 369 -28.21 -8.14 -1.03
C ILE A 369 -27.92 -9.48 -0.32
N CYS A 370 -28.65 -9.81 0.75
CA CYS A 370 -28.54 -11.12 1.40
C CYS A 370 -28.89 -12.26 0.44
N ASP A 371 -29.89 -12.09 -0.43
CA ASP A 371 -30.23 -13.10 -1.45
C ASP A 371 -29.05 -13.37 -2.41
N MET A 372 -28.29 -12.34 -2.76
CA MET A 372 -27.14 -12.45 -3.67
C MET A 372 -25.93 -13.17 -3.04
N VAL A 373 -25.95 -13.46 -1.74
CA VAL A 373 -24.96 -14.34 -1.11
C VAL A 373 -25.09 -15.78 -1.59
N CYS A 374 -26.23 -16.15 -2.19
CA CYS A 374 -26.46 -17.48 -2.77
C CYS A 374 -26.37 -17.48 -4.31
N ASP A 375 -25.79 -16.44 -4.92
CA ASP A 375 -25.64 -16.33 -6.37
C ASP A 375 -24.72 -17.43 -6.96
N GLU A 376 -24.94 -17.81 -8.21
CA GLU A 376 -24.10 -18.78 -8.92
C GLU A 376 -22.63 -18.32 -9.07
N SER A 377 -22.40 -17.01 -9.23
CA SER A 377 -21.08 -16.44 -9.45
C SER A 377 -20.40 -16.11 -8.11
N VAL A 378 -19.18 -16.63 -7.95
CA VAL A 378 -18.32 -16.37 -6.78
C VAL A 378 -18.06 -14.87 -6.61
N LYS A 379 -17.87 -14.14 -7.71
CA LYS A 379 -17.63 -12.69 -7.67
C LYS A 379 -18.84 -11.93 -7.12
N VAL A 380 -20.04 -12.33 -7.53
CA VAL A 380 -21.29 -11.72 -7.05
C VAL A 380 -21.48 -12.02 -5.57
N ARG A 381 -21.28 -13.26 -5.12
CA ARG A 381 -21.38 -13.65 -3.70
C ARG A 381 -20.39 -12.90 -2.82
N SER A 382 -19.12 -12.81 -3.24
CA SER A 382 -18.09 -12.07 -2.51
C SER A 382 -18.40 -10.57 -2.45
N LYS A 383 -18.88 -9.97 -3.56
CA LYS A 383 -19.32 -8.58 -3.59
C LYS A 383 -20.52 -8.33 -2.68
N ALA A 384 -21.51 -9.23 -2.69
CA ALA A 384 -22.69 -9.16 -1.83
C ALA A 384 -22.29 -9.19 -0.36
N CYS A 385 -21.45 -10.16 0.05
CA CYS A 385 -20.92 -10.24 1.41
C CYS A 385 -20.27 -8.92 1.83
N ASN A 386 -19.29 -8.43 1.04
CA ASN A 386 -18.58 -7.17 1.33
C ASN A 386 -19.52 -5.96 1.51
N ILE A 387 -20.56 -5.86 0.68
CA ILE A 387 -21.53 -4.77 0.78
C ILE A 387 -22.35 -4.86 2.07
N MET A 388 -22.72 -6.07 2.52
CA MET A 388 -23.50 -6.25 3.76
C MET A 388 -22.80 -5.60 4.97
N GLY A 389 -21.48 -5.69 5.06
CA GLY A 389 -20.68 -5.05 6.12
C GLY A 389 -20.78 -3.52 6.17
N SER A 390 -21.17 -2.88 5.07
CA SER A 390 -21.22 -1.42 4.94
C SER A 390 -22.54 -0.81 5.44
N TYR A 391 -23.55 -1.63 5.76
CA TYR A 391 -24.85 -1.15 6.23
C TYR A 391 -24.85 -0.78 7.71
N LYS A 392 -25.44 0.38 8.05
CA LYS A 392 -25.41 0.92 9.44
C LYS A 392 -26.78 1.15 10.07
N LEU A 393 -27.83 1.33 9.27
CA LEU A 393 -29.17 1.72 9.75
C LEU A 393 -30.23 0.62 9.56
N VAL A 394 -29.78 -0.60 9.24
CA VAL A 394 -30.64 -1.78 9.08
C VAL A 394 -31.24 -2.15 10.42
N GLU A 395 -32.48 -2.60 10.40
CA GLU A 395 -33.18 -3.05 11.60
C GLU A 395 -32.45 -4.22 12.29
N ASP A 396 -32.25 -4.12 13.61
CA ASP A 396 -31.62 -5.17 14.45
C ASP A 396 -32.20 -6.57 14.18
N SER A 397 -33.51 -6.67 13.93
CA SER A 397 -34.20 -7.95 13.74
C SER A 397 -33.81 -8.64 12.43
N ILE A 398 -33.63 -7.88 11.35
CA ILE A 398 -33.18 -8.37 10.04
C ILE A 398 -31.70 -8.72 10.12
N LEU A 399 -30.90 -7.85 10.74
CA LEU A 399 -29.47 -8.10 10.91
C LEU A 399 -29.22 -9.38 11.71
N LEU A 400 -29.93 -9.61 12.82
CA LEU A 400 -29.80 -10.85 13.59
C LEU A 400 -30.29 -12.10 12.84
N SER A 401 -31.21 -11.94 11.88
CA SER A 401 -31.73 -13.06 11.10
C SER A 401 -30.69 -13.65 10.15
N THR A 402 -29.73 -12.83 9.69
CA THR A 402 -28.57 -13.29 8.89
C THR A 402 -27.69 -14.33 9.58
N LEU A 403 -27.71 -14.39 10.92
CA LEU A 403 -27.01 -15.37 11.76
C LEU A 403 -27.97 -16.45 12.33
N SER A 404 -29.20 -16.54 11.82
CA SER A 404 -30.16 -17.53 12.27
C SER A 404 -30.03 -18.84 11.49
N GLN A 405 -29.84 -19.96 12.20
CA GLN A 405 -29.81 -21.31 11.64
C GLN A 405 -31.22 -21.85 11.27
N GLN A 406 -32.26 -21.00 11.29
CA GLN A 406 -33.60 -21.41 10.89
C GLN A 406 -33.66 -21.51 9.37
N VAL A 407 -33.22 -22.66 8.85
CA VAL A 407 -33.38 -23.04 7.46
C VAL A 407 -34.86 -23.07 7.11
N ILE A 408 -35.18 -22.48 5.97
CA ILE A 408 -36.46 -22.56 5.29
C ILE A 408 -36.79 -24.04 5.07
N SER A 409 -37.55 -24.64 5.98
CA SER A 409 -38.11 -25.96 5.74
C SER A 409 -39.20 -25.82 4.67
N HIS A 410 -38.89 -26.19 3.42
CA HIS A 410 -39.91 -26.74 2.55
C HIS A 410 -40.50 -27.98 3.26
N GLY A 411 -41.65 -27.83 3.92
CA GLY A 411 -42.42 -28.95 4.46
C GLY A 411 -42.64 -28.95 5.98
N LYS A 412 -43.83 -28.48 6.35
CA LYS A 412 -44.61 -28.70 7.59
C LYS A 412 -44.03 -28.15 8.92
N PRO A 413 -44.79 -27.29 9.63
CA PRO A 413 -44.42 -26.84 10.97
C PRO A 413 -44.67 -27.94 12.01
N ARG A 414 -43.64 -28.24 12.83
CA ARG A 414 -43.85 -28.91 14.13
C ARG A 414 -44.45 -27.90 15.11
N LYS A 415 -45.70 -28.14 15.53
CA LYS A 415 -46.35 -27.38 16.61
C LYS A 415 -45.67 -27.70 17.97
N PRO A 416 -45.55 -26.71 18.87
CA PRO A 416 -45.12 -26.96 20.25
C PRO A 416 -46.17 -27.78 21.00
N MET A 417 -45.68 -28.69 21.84
CA MET A 417 -46.47 -29.58 22.68
C MET A 417 -47.19 -28.79 23.78
N PHE A 418 -48.37 -29.29 24.19
CA PHE A 418 -49.24 -28.89 25.34
C PHE A 418 -50.47 -27.99 25.08
N LYS A 419 -51.62 -28.60 24.74
CA LYS A 419 -52.76 -28.83 25.67
C LYS A 419 -53.90 -29.57 24.95
N LYS A 420 -54.53 -30.52 25.65
CA LYS A 420 -55.65 -31.34 25.18
C LYS A 420 -56.91 -30.50 24.95
N SER A 421 -57.40 -30.41 23.71
CA SER A 421 -58.84 -30.33 23.43
C SER A 421 -59.12 -30.95 22.05
N ARG A 422 -60.16 -31.79 22.00
CA ARG A 422 -60.65 -32.50 20.82
C ARG A 422 -60.89 -31.53 19.65
N TYR A 423 -60.29 -31.79 18.49
CA TYR A 423 -60.68 -31.15 17.23
C TYR A 423 -60.77 -32.21 16.14
N ILE A 424 -61.89 -32.19 15.43
CA ILE A 424 -62.26 -33.10 14.35
C ILE A 424 -61.43 -32.70 13.10
N PRO A 425 -60.82 -33.63 12.34
CA PRO A 425 -60.10 -33.27 11.13
C PRO A 425 -61.10 -32.95 10.02
N ASN A 426 -61.06 -31.72 9.48
CA ASN A 426 -61.60 -31.43 8.16
C ASN A 426 -60.50 -31.64 7.10
N PRO A 427 -60.85 -32.04 5.87
CA PRO A 427 -59.89 -32.40 4.84
C PRO A 427 -59.07 -31.21 4.33
N GLU A 428 -57.86 -31.53 3.91
CA GLU A 428 -56.84 -30.68 3.27
C GLU A 428 -57.42 -29.80 2.15
N GLY A 429 -57.08 -28.50 2.14
CA GLY A 429 -57.49 -27.64 1.04
C GLY A 429 -57.07 -26.16 1.10
N ASP A 430 -57.17 -25.48 2.24
CA ASP A 430 -56.96 -24.03 2.28
C ASP A 430 -55.67 -23.65 3.03
N ILE A 431 -54.59 -23.50 2.27
CA ILE A 431 -53.39 -22.77 2.72
C ILE A 431 -53.64 -21.31 2.37
N ASP A 432 -53.70 -20.47 3.40
CA ASP A 432 -53.82 -19.01 3.30
C ASP A 432 -52.53 -18.44 2.69
N VAL A 433 -52.50 -18.29 1.36
CA VAL A 433 -51.32 -17.95 0.53
C VAL A 433 -50.71 -16.60 0.93
N GLU A 434 -51.53 -15.67 1.42
CA GLU A 434 -51.08 -14.33 1.85
C GLU A 434 -50.09 -14.36 3.04
N SER A 435 -50.19 -15.38 3.91
CA SER A 435 -49.31 -15.51 5.08
C SER A 435 -47.96 -16.22 4.78
N ALA A 436 -47.85 -16.86 3.61
CA ALA A 436 -46.65 -17.56 3.17
C ALA A 436 -45.65 -16.61 2.48
N GLU A 437 -46.12 -15.69 1.65
CA GLU A 437 -45.27 -14.71 0.95
C GLU A 437 -44.58 -13.71 1.90
N VAL A 438 -45.29 -13.26 2.95
CA VAL A 438 -44.70 -12.40 4.01
C VAL A 438 -43.62 -13.12 4.83
N ARG A 439 -43.68 -14.46 4.92
CA ARG A 439 -42.60 -15.26 5.52
C ARG A 439 -41.45 -15.48 4.55
N LEU A 440 -41.72 -15.59 3.24
CA LEU A 440 -40.71 -15.78 2.19
C LEU A 440 -39.75 -14.58 2.06
N LEU A 441 -40.21 -13.34 2.22
CA LEU A 441 -39.33 -12.15 2.16
C LEU A 441 -38.43 -11.98 3.39
N LYS A 442 -38.91 -12.32 4.60
CA LYS A 442 -38.04 -12.45 5.79
C LYS A 442 -37.14 -13.69 5.72
N SER A 443 -37.46 -14.63 4.83
CA SER A 443 -36.74 -15.89 4.64
C SER A 443 -35.41 -15.70 3.93
N SER A 444 -35.36 -14.76 2.98
CA SER A 444 -34.20 -14.39 2.17
C SER A 444 -32.97 -13.95 2.97
N ALA A 445 -33.18 -13.10 3.99
CA ALA A 445 -32.08 -12.65 4.85
C ALA A 445 -31.62 -13.72 5.85
N ASN A 446 -32.38 -14.80 6.05
CA ASN A 446 -32.08 -15.77 7.10
C ASN A 446 -30.88 -16.64 6.73
N GLY A 447 -29.88 -16.67 7.61
CA GLY A 447 -28.70 -17.50 7.40
C GLY A 447 -27.77 -17.02 6.30
N ALA A 448 -27.94 -15.80 5.76
CA ALA A 448 -27.08 -15.28 4.69
C ALA A 448 -25.59 -15.28 5.06
N PHE A 449 -25.23 -14.86 6.28
CA PHE A 449 -23.85 -14.94 6.74
C PHE A 449 -23.38 -16.37 6.98
N ILE A 450 -24.27 -17.27 7.39
CA ILE A 450 -23.93 -18.70 7.53
C ILE A 450 -23.54 -19.26 6.16
N HIS A 451 -24.33 -18.97 5.12
CA HIS A 451 -24.00 -19.37 3.75
C HIS A 451 -22.68 -18.76 3.25
N GLY A 452 -22.42 -17.48 3.56
CA GLY A 452 -21.15 -16.84 3.20
C GLY A 452 -19.94 -17.47 3.91
N LEU A 453 -20.09 -17.87 5.18
CA LEU A 453 -19.06 -18.55 5.96
C LEU A 453 -18.83 -19.99 5.52
N GLU A 454 -19.88 -20.70 5.10
CA GLU A 454 -19.83 -22.09 4.62
C GLU A 454 -19.52 -22.19 3.11
N ASP A 455 -19.18 -21.08 2.45
CA ASP A 455 -18.92 -21.07 1.01
C ASP A 455 -17.69 -21.90 0.64
N ALA A 456 -17.73 -22.55 -0.53
CA ALA A 456 -16.61 -23.33 -1.05
C ALA A 456 -15.35 -22.49 -1.33
N PHE A 457 -15.49 -21.18 -1.59
CA PHE A 457 -14.40 -20.30 -1.97
C PHE A 457 -13.99 -19.35 -0.84
N GLN A 458 -12.67 -19.28 -0.57
CA GLN A 458 -12.12 -18.43 0.49
C GLN A 458 -12.44 -16.95 0.34
N ASP A 459 -12.59 -16.44 -0.89
CA ASP A 459 -12.87 -15.02 -1.17
C ASP A 459 -14.25 -14.60 -0.64
N VAL A 460 -15.20 -15.53 -0.63
CA VAL A 460 -16.55 -15.30 -0.07
C VAL A 460 -16.49 -15.43 1.44
N ARG A 461 -15.81 -16.47 1.97
CA ARG A 461 -15.64 -16.68 3.41
C ARG A 461 -14.99 -15.48 4.10
N ASN A 462 -13.91 -14.95 3.52
CA ASN A 462 -13.23 -13.75 4.05
C ASN A 462 -14.10 -12.50 3.96
N ALA A 463 -14.79 -12.28 2.84
CA ALA A 463 -15.72 -11.15 2.70
C ALA A 463 -16.86 -11.20 3.74
N ALA A 464 -17.34 -12.41 4.06
CA ALA A 464 -18.33 -12.61 5.12
C ALA A 464 -17.75 -12.32 6.51
N ILE A 465 -16.55 -12.82 6.84
CA ILE A 465 -15.85 -12.54 8.10
C ILE A 465 -15.63 -11.03 8.29
N ASP A 466 -15.12 -10.35 7.26
CA ASP A 466 -14.85 -8.91 7.29
C ASP A 466 -16.15 -8.12 7.54
N SER A 467 -17.23 -8.54 6.90
CA SER A 467 -18.53 -7.91 7.04
C SER A 467 -19.16 -8.13 8.41
N ILE A 468 -19.03 -9.35 8.94
CA ILE A 468 -19.43 -9.66 10.32
C ILE A 468 -18.61 -8.81 11.30
N CYS A 469 -17.32 -8.62 11.06
CA CYS A 469 -16.46 -7.76 11.88
C CYS A 469 -16.95 -6.31 11.88
N GLU A 470 -17.15 -5.71 10.71
CA GLU A 470 -17.64 -4.33 10.55
C GLU A 470 -18.98 -4.09 11.25
N LEU A 471 -19.93 -5.01 11.08
CA LEU A 471 -21.25 -4.94 11.72
C LEU A 471 -21.16 -5.14 13.24
N SER A 472 -20.29 -6.04 13.70
CA SER A 472 -20.08 -6.32 15.13
C SER A 472 -19.42 -5.14 15.86
N MET A 473 -18.56 -4.37 15.19
CA MET A 473 -17.99 -3.15 15.75
C MET A 473 -19.04 -2.06 16.01
N GLN A 474 -20.18 -2.12 15.31
CA GLN A 474 -21.24 -1.11 15.38
C GLN A 474 -22.44 -1.56 16.23
N ASN A 475 -22.78 -2.85 16.20
CA ASN A 475 -23.96 -3.39 16.87
C ASN A 475 -23.59 -4.46 17.92
N GLN A 476 -23.74 -4.11 19.21
CA GLN A 476 -23.41 -5.00 20.32
C GLN A 476 -24.27 -6.28 20.37
N LYS A 477 -25.56 -6.21 19.98
CA LYS A 477 -26.43 -7.40 19.99
C LYS A 477 -26.01 -8.39 18.92
N PHE A 478 -25.68 -7.88 17.73
CA PHE A 478 -25.16 -8.68 16.63
C PHE A 478 -23.81 -9.30 17.00
N SER A 479 -22.89 -8.50 17.55
CA SER A 479 -21.57 -8.95 18.01
C SER A 479 -21.66 -10.16 18.93
N LYS A 480 -22.52 -10.12 19.96
CA LYS A 480 -22.70 -11.26 20.88
C LYS A 480 -23.13 -12.55 20.19
N ARG A 481 -23.94 -12.45 19.12
CA ARG A 481 -24.39 -13.61 18.35
C ARG A 481 -23.34 -14.09 17.35
N ALA A 482 -22.53 -13.17 16.82
CA ALA A 482 -21.51 -13.43 15.81
C ALA A 482 -20.29 -14.20 16.34
N VAL A 483 -19.97 -14.07 17.64
CA VAL A 483 -18.77 -14.69 18.26
C VAL A 483 -18.69 -16.19 17.98
N GLU A 484 -19.79 -16.94 18.16
CA GLU A 484 -19.81 -18.39 17.94
C GLU A 484 -19.40 -18.73 16.50
N PHE A 485 -20.01 -18.06 15.51
CA PHE A 485 -19.72 -18.28 14.09
C PHE A 485 -18.28 -17.91 13.72
N LEU A 486 -17.71 -16.84 14.29
CA LEU A 486 -16.31 -16.48 14.04
C LEU A 486 -15.35 -17.50 14.69
N VAL A 487 -15.66 -17.99 15.89
CA VAL A 487 -14.85 -19.04 16.54
C VAL A 487 -14.90 -20.34 15.75
N ASP A 488 -16.03 -20.70 15.15
CA ASP A 488 -16.14 -21.87 14.27
C ASP A 488 -15.17 -21.78 13.07
N MET A 489 -14.98 -20.58 12.51
CA MET A 489 -14.01 -20.35 11.42
C MET A 489 -12.55 -20.57 11.84
N PHE A 490 -12.24 -20.74 13.12
CA PHE A 490 -10.89 -21.10 13.56
C PHE A 490 -10.51 -22.53 13.20
N GLN A 491 -11.48 -23.37 12.79
CA GLN A 491 -11.24 -24.73 12.33
C GLN A 491 -11.34 -24.84 10.80
N ASP A 492 -11.34 -23.71 10.08
CA ASP A 492 -11.33 -23.71 8.61
C ASP A 492 -10.05 -24.35 8.07
N GLU A 493 -10.19 -25.07 6.96
CA GLU A 493 -9.10 -25.75 6.28
C GLU A 493 -8.05 -24.79 5.70
N ILE A 494 -8.37 -23.51 5.51
CA ILE A 494 -7.50 -22.49 4.93
C ILE A 494 -6.94 -21.56 6.01
N ASP A 495 -5.62 -21.49 6.10
CA ASP A 495 -4.87 -20.70 7.09
C ASP A 495 -5.25 -19.21 7.06
N PHE A 496 -5.42 -18.65 5.86
CA PHE A 496 -5.81 -17.26 5.66
C PHE A 496 -7.20 -16.93 6.22
N VAL A 497 -8.16 -17.85 6.07
CA VAL A 497 -9.53 -17.70 6.62
C VAL A 497 -9.49 -17.77 8.15
N ARG A 498 -8.73 -18.73 8.71
CA ARG A 498 -8.53 -18.84 10.16
C ARG A 498 -7.93 -17.55 10.73
N LEU A 499 -6.85 -17.06 10.12
CA LEU A 499 -6.16 -15.85 10.52
C LEU A 499 -7.08 -14.62 10.48
N ASN A 500 -7.88 -14.48 9.41
CA ASN A 500 -8.80 -13.37 9.28
C ASN A 500 -9.87 -13.40 10.39
N SER A 501 -10.45 -14.57 10.68
CA SER A 501 -11.43 -14.70 11.76
C SER A 501 -10.84 -14.35 13.13
N ILE A 502 -9.65 -14.88 13.45
CA ILE A 502 -8.97 -14.59 14.73
C ILE A 502 -8.68 -13.11 14.88
N THR A 503 -8.20 -12.47 13.81
CA THR A 503 -7.87 -11.05 13.80
C THR A 503 -9.14 -10.18 13.91
N SER A 504 -10.20 -10.56 13.21
CA SER A 504 -11.52 -9.91 13.30
C SER A 504 -12.11 -10.00 14.70
N LEU A 505 -12.05 -11.19 15.31
CA LEU A 505 -12.52 -11.38 16.68
C LEU A 505 -11.67 -10.58 17.68
N ARG A 506 -10.35 -10.50 17.49
CA ARG A 506 -9.49 -9.63 18.30
C ARG A 506 -9.89 -8.15 18.17
N LYS A 507 -10.15 -7.65 16.95
CA LYS A 507 -10.62 -6.27 16.71
C LYS A 507 -11.91 -5.99 17.49
N ILE A 508 -12.90 -6.88 17.38
CA ILE A 508 -14.16 -6.78 18.14
C ILE A 508 -13.88 -6.74 19.66
N GLY A 509 -13.00 -7.62 20.14
CA GLY A 509 -12.62 -7.76 21.55
C GLY A 509 -11.97 -6.52 22.16
N THR A 510 -11.29 -5.69 21.35
CA THR A 510 -10.72 -4.42 21.83
C THR A 510 -11.76 -3.36 22.16
N LEU A 511 -12.92 -3.40 21.50
CA LEU A 511 -14.02 -2.45 21.71
C LEU A 511 -15.00 -2.95 22.77
N GLN A 512 -15.33 -4.24 22.73
CA GLN A 512 -16.30 -4.87 23.62
C GLN A 512 -15.77 -6.23 24.08
N PRO A 513 -15.86 -6.55 25.39
CA PRO A 513 -15.37 -7.83 25.88
C PRO A 513 -16.12 -9.00 25.24
N ILE A 514 -15.38 -9.97 24.71
CA ILE A 514 -15.91 -11.21 24.15
C ILE A 514 -15.98 -12.24 25.25
N GLU A 515 -17.15 -12.81 25.49
CA GLU A 515 -17.34 -13.87 26.48
C GLU A 515 -17.09 -15.23 25.84
N LEU A 516 -16.11 -15.96 26.36
CA LEU A 516 -15.80 -17.34 26.00
C LEU A 516 -16.30 -18.26 27.11
N ASP A 517 -17.20 -19.16 26.74
CA ASP A 517 -17.63 -20.25 27.60
C ASP A 517 -16.67 -21.45 27.50
N SER A 518 -17.06 -22.57 28.11
CA SER A 518 -16.21 -23.76 28.10
C SER A 518 -16.01 -24.36 26.71
N GLU A 519 -16.99 -24.26 25.80
CA GLU A 519 -16.91 -24.87 24.48
C GLU A 519 -16.08 -24.00 23.53
N LEU A 520 -16.39 -22.70 23.46
CA LEU A 520 -15.67 -21.73 22.64
C LEU A 520 -14.20 -21.60 23.07
N LEU A 521 -13.92 -21.70 24.38
CA LEU A 521 -12.54 -21.72 24.86
C LEU A 521 -11.79 -22.96 24.39
N GLN A 522 -12.40 -24.15 24.40
CA GLN A 522 -11.72 -25.37 23.93
C GLN A 522 -11.40 -25.30 22.43
N ILE A 523 -12.33 -24.79 21.61
CA ILE A 523 -12.09 -24.55 20.19
C ILE A 523 -10.92 -23.58 20.01
N THR A 524 -10.96 -22.44 20.69
CA THR A 524 -9.88 -21.43 20.61
C THR A 524 -8.52 -21.99 21.05
N LEU A 525 -8.48 -22.78 22.12
CA LEU A 525 -7.26 -23.39 22.61
C LEU A 525 -6.71 -24.47 21.66
N SER A 526 -7.56 -25.13 20.87
CA SER A 526 -7.11 -26.11 19.87
C SER A 526 -6.23 -25.47 18.78
N VAL A 527 -6.45 -24.19 18.46
CA VAL A 527 -5.69 -23.40 17.48
C VAL A 527 -4.25 -23.14 17.93
N LEU A 528 -3.95 -23.27 19.23
CA LEU A 528 -2.57 -23.15 19.73
C LEU A 528 -1.63 -24.24 19.18
N ASN A 529 -2.20 -25.29 18.57
CA ASN A 529 -1.47 -26.35 17.90
C ASN A 529 -1.32 -26.15 16.39
N ASP A 530 -1.76 -25.02 15.83
CA ASP A 530 -1.67 -24.70 14.41
C ASP A 530 -0.21 -24.74 13.90
N ALA A 531 -0.03 -25.14 12.64
CA ALA A 531 1.27 -25.20 11.99
C ALA A 531 1.83 -23.79 11.73
N ASP A 532 0.97 -22.83 11.38
CA ASP A 532 1.38 -21.47 11.07
C ASP A 532 1.66 -20.65 12.35
N PRO A 533 2.91 -20.17 12.57
CA PRO A 533 3.24 -19.32 13.71
C PRO A 533 2.44 -18.01 13.76
N ILE A 534 2.02 -17.46 12.61
CA ILE A 534 1.26 -16.20 12.56
C ILE A 534 -0.14 -16.41 13.11
N VAL A 535 -0.78 -17.55 12.77
CA VAL A 535 -2.08 -17.93 13.33
C VAL A 535 -1.96 -18.10 14.84
N ARG A 536 -0.96 -18.84 15.34
CA ARG A 536 -0.74 -19.03 16.79
C ARG A 536 -0.52 -17.71 17.53
N GLU A 537 0.36 -16.85 17.02
CA GLU A 537 0.63 -15.53 17.59
C GLU A 537 -0.64 -14.66 17.63
N SER A 538 -1.44 -14.70 16.57
CA SER A 538 -2.72 -13.98 16.50
C SER A 538 -3.73 -14.51 17.51
N THR A 539 -3.78 -15.83 17.73
CA THR A 539 -4.61 -16.46 18.76
C THR A 539 -4.21 -15.98 20.16
N HIS A 540 -2.91 -15.85 20.46
CA HIS A 540 -2.45 -15.30 21.74
C HIS A 540 -2.99 -13.88 21.95
N GLY A 541 -2.94 -13.04 20.92
CA GLY A 541 -3.49 -11.68 20.96
C GLY A 541 -5.01 -11.62 21.10
N MET A 542 -5.75 -12.55 20.49
CA MET A 542 -7.21 -12.65 20.63
C MET A 542 -7.61 -13.12 22.04
N LEU A 543 -6.94 -14.14 22.57
CA LEU A 543 -7.15 -14.63 23.94
C LEU A 543 -6.87 -13.56 25.01
N GLY A 544 -5.97 -12.62 24.73
CA GLY A 544 -5.65 -11.51 25.64
C GLY A 544 -6.82 -10.53 25.85
N VAL A 545 -7.69 -10.35 24.84
CA VAL A 545 -8.87 -9.46 24.90
C VAL A 545 -10.16 -10.19 25.31
N ALA A 546 -10.15 -11.51 25.35
CA ALA A 546 -11.29 -12.34 25.72
C ALA A 546 -11.58 -12.35 27.23
N ARG A 547 -12.81 -12.67 27.60
CA ARG A 547 -13.30 -12.86 28.98
C ARG A 547 -13.86 -14.25 29.15
N ILE A 548 -13.44 -14.96 30.18
CA ILE A 548 -13.99 -16.29 30.50
C ILE A 548 -15.23 -16.18 31.39
N THR A 549 -16.22 -17.03 31.17
CA THR A 549 -17.49 -17.02 31.93
C THR A 549 -17.41 -17.64 33.33
N SER A 550 -16.41 -18.49 33.58
CA SER A 550 -16.24 -19.22 34.84
C SER A 550 -14.77 -19.31 35.29
N PRO A 551 -14.47 -19.16 36.59
CA PRO A 551 -13.10 -19.30 37.12
C PRO A 551 -12.51 -20.70 36.91
N GLU A 552 -13.34 -21.73 36.73
CA GLU A 552 -12.88 -23.11 36.49
C GLU A 552 -12.15 -23.27 35.15
N LEU A 553 -12.28 -22.30 34.24
CA LEU A 553 -11.61 -22.26 32.95
C LEU A 553 -10.16 -21.75 33.01
N ILE A 554 -9.72 -21.18 34.14
CA ILE A 554 -8.34 -20.69 34.31
C ILE A 554 -7.30 -21.82 34.25
N PRO A 555 -7.44 -22.93 35.01
CA PRO A 555 -6.48 -24.03 34.94
C PRO A 555 -6.26 -24.61 33.54
N PRO A 556 -7.31 -24.95 32.75
CA PRO A 556 -7.10 -25.45 31.40
C PRO A 556 -6.47 -24.40 30.47
N PHE A 557 -6.86 -23.13 30.57
CA PHE A 557 -6.25 -22.03 29.81
C PHE A 557 -4.73 -21.93 30.05
N ILE A 558 -4.30 -21.88 31.32
CA ILE A 558 -2.88 -21.78 31.67
C ILE A 558 -2.13 -23.05 31.23
N LYS A 559 -2.71 -24.23 31.49
CA LYS A 559 -2.09 -25.51 31.15
C LYS A 559 -1.81 -25.61 29.66
N GLU A 560 -2.76 -25.25 28.82
CA GLU A 560 -2.62 -25.39 27.37
C GLU A 560 -1.62 -24.38 26.78
N LEU A 561 -1.63 -23.13 27.26
CA LEU A 561 -0.61 -22.15 26.84
C LEU A 561 0.81 -22.53 27.28
N LEU A 562 0.98 -23.11 28.47
CA LEU A 562 2.29 -23.63 28.90
C LEU A 562 2.72 -24.86 28.10
N ALA A 563 1.78 -25.72 27.71
CA ALA A 563 2.04 -26.85 26.82
C ALA A 563 2.45 -26.36 25.42
N SER A 564 1.75 -25.37 24.87
CA SER A 564 2.09 -24.72 23.60
C SER A 564 3.49 -24.09 23.65
N MET A 565 3.83 -23.33 24.70
CA MET A 565 5.18 -22.76 24.88
C MET A 565 6.30 -23.82 25.00
N SER A 566 5.95 -25.02 25.45
CA SER A 566 6.89 -26.14 25.51
C SER A 566 7.10 -26.77 24.14
N ARG A 567 6.06 -26.76 23.30
CA ARG A 567 6.06 -27.27 21.92
C ARG A 567 6.72 -26.29 20.94
N TYR A 568 6.44 -25.00 21.09
CA TYR A 568 6.90 -23.89 20.26
C TYR A 568 7.62 -22.84 21.15
N PRO A 569 8.91 -23.02 21.46
CA PRO A 569 9.67 -22.09 22.30
C PRO A 569 9.75 -20.66 21.76
N GLU A 570 9.64 -20.47 20.45
CA GLU A 570 9.61 -19.19 19.76
C GLU A 570 8.41 -18.32 20.17
N ASP A 571 7.30 -18.93 20.59
CA ASP A 571 6.06 -18.24 20.97
C ASP A 571 6.10 -17.70 22.41
N GLN A 572 7.22 -17.86 23.12
CA GLN A 572 7.34 -17.49 24.54
C GLN A 572 6.92 -16.04 24.82
N LEU A 573 7.35 -15.09 23.97
CA LEU A 573 7.06 -13.68 24.19
C LEU A 573 5.57 -13.36 23.99
N SER A 574 4.95 -13.88 22.93
CA SER A 574 3.54 -13.64 22.62
C SER A 574 2.63 -14.27 23.68
N ILE A 575 2.99 -15.46 24.21
CA ILE A 575 2.27 -16.08 25.33
C ILE A 575 2.40 -15.25 26.61
N TYR A 576 3.58 -14.69 26.91
CA TYR A 576 3.76 -13.80 28.05
C TYR A 576 2.96 -12.50 27.94
N GLN A 577 2.82 -11.96 26.73
CA GLN A 577 1.93 -10.82 26.48
C GLN A 577 0.46 -11.20 26.65
N CYS A 578 0.04 -12.38 26.18
CA CYS A 578 -1.29 -12.92 26.43
C CYS A 578 -1.58 -13.05 27.94
N PHE A 579 -0.65 -13.63 28.71
CA PHE A 579 -0.76 -13.72 30.18
C PHE A 579 -0.86 -12.36 30.86
N ARG A 580 -0.17 -11.35 30.36
CA ARG A 580 -0.28 -9.98 30.89
C ARG A 580 -1.69 -9.44 30.69
N GLU A 581 -2.21 -9.49 29.47
CA GLU A 581 -3.54 -8.97 29.12
C GLU A 581 -4.63 -9.74 29.88
N PHE A 582 -4.58 -11.07 29.81
CA PHE A 582 -5.52 -11.95 30.52
C PHE A 582 -5.47 -11.76 32.04
N GLY A 583 -4.27 -11.58 32.61
CA GLY A 583 -4.06 -11.32 34.03
C GLY A 583 -4.74 -10.03 34.48
N SER A 584 -4.52 -8.94 33.73
CA SER A 584 -5.12 -7.63 34.04
C SER A 584 -6.65 -7.68 34.05
N ALA A 585 -7.22 -8.53 33.18
CA ALA A 585 -8.64 -8.74 33.02
C ALA A 585 -9.29 -9.57 34.16
N HIS A 586 -8.63 -10.62 34.67
CA HIS A 586 -9.28 -11.66 35.49
C HIS A 586 -8.82 -11.70 36.96
N GLY A 587 -8.58 -10.53 37.57
CA GLY A 587 -8.00 -10.43 38.93
C GLY A 587 -8.78 -11.19 40.03
N GLU A 588 -10.10 -11.15 40.01
CA GLU A 588 -10.94 -11.86 41.00
C GLU A 588 -10.86 -13.38 40.88
N TYR A 589 -10.76 -13.89 39.65
CA TYR A 589 -10.68 -15.33 39.40
C TYR A 589 -9.28 -15.84 39.71
N ILE A 590 -8.25 -15.08 39.33
CA ILE A 590 -6.85 -15.44 39.53
C ILE A 590 -6.49 -15.53 41.02
N GLU A 591 -7.05 -14.67 41.88
CA GLU A 591 -6.81 -14.70 43.35
C GLU A 591 -6.98 -16.11 43.94
N LYS A 592 -8.00 -16.86 43.49
CA LYS A 592 -8.31 -18.22 43.98
C LYS A 592 -7.24 -19.26 43.64
N PHE A 593 -6.46 -19.02 42.59
CA PHE A 593 -5.45 -19.97 42.09
C PHE A 593 -4.02 -19.61 42.50
N ILE A 594 -3.78 -18.43 43.10
CA ILE A 594 -2.46 -18.00 43.60
C ILE A 594 -1.80 -19.08 44.50
N PRO A 595 -2.49 -19.69 45.49
CA PRO A 595 -1.87 -20.72 46.32
C PRO A 595 -1.37 -21.94 45.53
N LYS A 596 -2.09 -22.32 44.46
CA LYS A 596 -1.70 -23.42 43.56
C LYS A 596 -0.51 -23.05 42.69
N PHE A 597 -0.50 -21.85 42.12
CA PHE A 597 0.58 -21.37 41.25
C PHE A 597 1.94 -21.39 41.95
N PHE A 598 1.97 -21.03 43.24
CA PHE A 598 3.20 -20.93 44.02
C PHE A 598 3.41 -22.09 45.00
N LYS A 599 2.64 -23.18 44.87
CA LYS A 599 2.75 -24.40 45.72
C LYS A 599 2.70 -24.07 47.22
N MET A 600 1.80 -23.19 47.62
CA MET A 600 1.59 -22.73 48.99
C MET A 600 0.66 -23.65 49.81
N GLU A 601 0.08 -24.68 49.18
CA GLU A 601 -0.92 -25.57 49.79
C GLU A 601 -0.33 -26.62 50.76
N SER A 602 1.00 -26.70 50.90
CA SER A 602 1.64 -27.60 51.87
C SER A 602 1.87 -26.88 53.20
N SER A 603 1.73 -27.58 54.33
CA SER A 603 2.06 -27.08 55.68
C SER A 603 3.54 -26.70 55.89
N TYR A 604 4.39 -26.88 54.87
CA TYR A 604 5.79 -26.47 54.85
C TYR A 604 5.98 -25.10 54.20
N ILE A 605 7.08 -24.42 54.56
CA ILE A 605 7.54 -23.19 53.92
C ILE A 605 7.62 -23.40 52.40
N SER A 606 6.93 -22.56 51.62
CA SER A 606 6.97 -22.59 50.16
C SER A 606 8.42 -22.55 49.66
N LYS A 607 8.86 -23.63 49.01
CA LYS A 607 10.19 -23.70 48.40
C LYS A 607 10.25 -22.72 47.24
N GLU A 608 11.29 -21.89 47.21
CA GLU A 608 11.56 -20.96 46.10
C GLU A 608 11.64 -21.74 44.78
N ILE A 609 10.77 -21.37 43.83
CA ILE A 609 10.72 -21.96 42.49
C ILE A 609 11.84 -21.33 41.65
N ASN A 610 12.45 -22.10 40.75
CA ASN A 610 13.53 -21.59 39.89
C ASN A 610 13.08 -20.34 39.13
N GLN A 611 13.84 -19.26 39.23
CA GLN A 611 13.59 -17.97 38.56
C GLN A 611 13.56 -18.06 37.02
N ASN A 612 14.19 -19.09 36.44
CA ASN A 612 14.25 -19.31 34.99
C ASN A 612 13.19 -20.30 34.48
N ASP A 613 12.35 -20.86 35.37
CA ASP A 613 11.27 -21.76 34.96
C ASP A 613 10.20 -20.99 34.18
N ARG A 614 9.94 -21.42 32.93
CA ARG A 614 9.03 -20.71 32.02
C ARG A 614 7.61 -20.60 32.57
N GLY A 615 7.13 -21.66 33.22
CA GLY A 615 5.80 -21.70 33.86
C GLY A 615 5.71 -20.77 35.05
N HIS A 616 6.73 -20.73 35.90
CA HIS A 616 6.84 -19.80 37.02
C HIS A 616 6.85 -18.34 36.57
N ILE A 617 7.61 -18.00 35.52
CA ILE A 617 7.61 -16.65 34.94
C ILE A 617 6.20 -16.28 34.46
N GLY A 618 5.52 -17.18 33.74
CA GLY A 618 4.14 -16.96 33.31
C GLY A 618 3.16 -16.74 34.47
N ASN A 619 3.26 -17.54 35.54
CA ASN A 619 2.45 -17.38 36.74
C ASN A 619 2.72 -16.05 37.47
N LEU A 620 3.98 -15.58 37.49
CA LEU A 620 4.33 -14.27 38.03
C LEU A 620 3.72 -13.14 37.19
N ILE A 621 3.81 -13.23 35.86
CA ILE A 621 3.20 -12.26 34.93
C ILE A 621 1.69 -12.18 35.20
N LEU A 622 0.99 -13.32 35.26
CA LEU A 622 -0.44 -13.38 35.57
C LEU A 622 -0.76 -12.73 36.91
N ALA A 623 -0.05 -13.11 37.99
CA ALA A 623 -0.34 -12.63 39.34
C ALA A 623 -0.09 -11.12 39.51
N PHE A 624 1.02 -10.59 38.97
CA PHE A 624 1.31 -9.16 39.05
C PHE A 624 0.36 -8.33 38.19
N ASN A 625 -0.03 -8.79 37.00
CA ASN A 625 -1.05 -8.09 36.20
C ASN A 625 -2.45 -8.19 36.82
N ALA A 626 -2.81 -9.32 37.42
CA ALA A 626 -4.03 -9.49 38.20
C ALA A 626 -4.09 -8.55 39.41
N SER A 627 -2.94 -8.18 39.98
CA SER A 627 -2.88 -7.23 41.09
C SER A 627 -3.33 -5.82 40.74
N ILE A 628 -3.35 -5.46 39.45
CA ILE A 628 -3.85 -4.17 38.96
C ILE A 628 -5.34 -4.05 39.22
N SER A 629 -6.11 -5.10 38.91
CA SER A 629 -7.55 -5.16 39.15
C SER A 629 -7.89 -5.60 40.58
N ASN A 630 -7.05 -6.43 41.21
CA ASN A 630 -7.23 -6.89 42.58
C ASN A 630 -5.94 -6.78 43.44
N PRO A 631 -5.73 -5.64 44.13
CA PRO A 631 -4.50 -5.40 44.91
C PRO A 631 -4.25 -6.38 46.06
N LYS A 632 -5.26 -7.13 46.51
CA LYS A 632 -5.12 -8.13 47.59
C LYS A 632 -4.12 -9.23 47.24
N ILE A 633 -3.97 -9.54 45.96
CA ILE A 633 -3.03 -10.55 45.46
C ILE A 633 -1.60 -10.29 45.96
N LEU A 634 -1.16 -9.03 46.06
CA LEU A 634 0.17 -8.68 46.54
C LEU A 634 0.42 -9.12 47.98
N SER A 635 -0.62 -9.16 48.81
CA SER A 635 -0.49 -9.61 50.20
C SER A 635 -0.36 -11.13 50.33
N ILE A 636 -0.81 -11.87 49.31
CA ILE A 636 -0.81 -13.34 49.27
C ILE A 636 0.51 -13.86 48.69
N LEU A 637 1.16 -13.09 47.82
CA LEU A 637 2.37 -13.52 47.11
C LEU A 637 3.54 -13.82 48.07
N PRO A 638 4.33 -14.87 47.78
CA PRO A 638 5.50 -15.19 48.57
C PRO A 638 6.60 -14.12 48.39
N LYS A 639 7.40 -13.88 49.44
CA LYS A 639 8.41 -12.81 49.45
C LYS A 639 9.41 -12.89 48.29
N TYR A 640 9.77 -14.09 47.84
CA TYR A 640 10.70 -14.25 46.71
C TYR A 640 10.12 -13.77 45.36
N ALA A 641 8.78 -13.72 45.22
CA ALA A 641 8.13 -13.23 43.99
C ALA A 641 8.49 -11.76 43.71
N PHE A 642 8.61 -10.93 44.74
CA PHE A 642 9.03 -9.53 44.62
C PHE A 642 10.48 -9.38 44.18
N ARG A 643 11.37 -10.27 44.65
CA ARG A 643 12.77 -10.31 44.18
C ARG A 643 12.86 -10.71 42.70
N HIS A 644 12.06 -11.70 42.29
CA HIS A 644 12.02 -12.13 40.89
C HIS A 644 11.40 -11.06 39.99
N TYR A 645 10.39 -10.33 40.47
CA TYR A 645 9.74 -9.24 39.76
C TYR A 645 10.74 -8.17 39.32
N GLU A 646 11.66 -7.74 40.19
CA GLU A 646 12.66 -6.72 39.85
C GLU A 646 13.49 -7.15 38.63
N TYR A 647 14.05 -8.36 38.65
CA TYR A 647 14.84 -8.89 37.54
C TYR A 647 14.02 -9.16 36.27
N LEU A 648 12.83 -9.76 36.41
CA LEU A 648 12.00 -10.15 35.28
C LEU A 648 11.35 -8.94 34.59
N ARG A 649 11.12 -7.85 35.31
CA ARG A 649 10.65 -6.60 34.73
C ARG A 649 11.69 -5.98 33.82
N ASP A 650 12.98 -6.04 34.17
CA ASP A 650 14.05 -5.56 33.30
C ASP A 650 14.21 -6.46 32.07
N LYS A 651 14.04 -7.78 32.23
CA LYS A 651 14.13 -8.75 31.13
C LYS A 651 12.92 -8.72 30.19
N TYR A 652 11.71 -8.48 30.72
CA TYR A 652 10.44 -8.47 29.98
C TYR A 652 9.62 -7.20 30.31
N PRO A 653 10.09 -6.01 29.88
CA PRO A 653 9.50 -4.74 30.31
C PRO A 653 8.03 -4.57 29.91
N ASN A 654 7.62 -5.16 28.79
CA ASN A 654 6.26 -5.07 28.28
C ASN A 654 5.28 -6.09 28.89
N CYS A 655 5.73 -7.00 29.74
CA CYS A 655 4.90 -8.06 30.33
C CYS A 655 4.51 -7.81 31.80
N PHE A 656 5.24 -6.95 32.52
CA PHE A 656 4.99 -6.67 33.93
C PHE A 656 4.46 -5.25 34.16
N PRO A 657 3.49 -5.05 35.08
CA PRO A 657 2.99 -3.73 35.43
C PRO A 657 3.87 -3.04 36.47
N GLU A 658 3.69 -1.73 36.63
CA GLU A 658 4.28 -0.99 37.75
C GLU A 658 3.46 -1.23 39.03
N VAL A 659 4.08 -1.84 40.03
CA VAL A 659 3.40 -2.19 41.29
C VAL A 659 4.06 -1.49 42.46
N LYS A 660 3.24 -0.91 43.35
CA LYS A 660 3.72 -0.36 44.63
C LYS A 660 3.95 -1.49 45.61
N ILE A 661 5.20 -1.91 45.77
CA ILE A 661 5.56 -3.02 46.67
C ILE A 661 5.35 -2.59 48.13
N PRO A 662 4.60 -3.35 48.95
CA PRO A 662 4.41 -3.03 50.36
C PRO A 662 5.73 -3.09 51.14
N GLY A 663 6.14 -1.96 51.74
CA GLY A 663 7.29 -1.90 52.65
C GLY A 663 8.61 -1.42 52.03
N ASP A 664 8.64 -1.13 50.73
CA ASP A 664 9.73 -0.34 50.17
C ASP A 664 9.38 1.15 50.38
N ALA A 665 10.34 1.95 50.85
CA ALA A 665 10.18 3.41 50.84
C ALA A 665 9.81 3.82 49.40
N PRO A 666 9.12 4.95 49.16
CA PRO A 666 9.01 5.46 47.82
C PRO A 666 10.43 5.80 47.37
N ARG A 667 11.11 4.83 46.75
CA ARG A 667 12.02 5.12 45.67
C ARG A 667 11.10 5.80 44.68
N GLN A 668 11.02 7.13 44.79
CA GLN A 668 10.91 7.97 43.60
C GLN A 668 11.72 7.21 42.59
N SER A 669 11.06 6.68 41.57
CA SER A 669 11.79 6.17 40.43
C SER A 669 12.82 7.26 40.17
N ILE A 670 14.09 6.94 40.33
CA ILE A 670 15.15 7.76 39.76
C ILE A 670 15.07 7.51 38.24
N ARG A 671 13.88 7.72 37.66
CA ARG A 671 13.71 8.56 36.49
C ARG A 671 13.73 10.00 37.02
N VAL A 672 14.79 10.38 37.72
CA VAL A 672 15.20 11.79 37.76
C VAL A 672 15.36 12.12 36.30
N ASN A 673 14.45 12.94 35.75
CA ASN A 673 14.51 13.78 34.55
C ASN A 673 15.82 13.67 33.72
N ALA A 674 16.20 12.45 33.34
CA ALA A 674 17.45 12.17 32.65
C ALA A 674 17.27 12.61 31.20
N ASP A 675 16.06 12.44 30.68
CA ASP A 675 15.65 12.95 29.39
C ASP A 675 15.71 14.49 29.36
N ASP A 676 15.16 15.22 30.35
CA ASP A 676 15.23 16.70 30.35
C ASP A 676 16.67 17.23 30.48
N ASN A 677 17.50 16.61 31.32
CA ASN A 677 18.91 16.99 31.45
C ASN A 677 19.70 16.66 30.17
N THR A 678 19.42 15.54 29.52
CA THR A 678 20.05 15.14 28.25
C THR A 678 19.59 16.06 27.11
N GLN A 679 18.31 16.43 27.06
CA GLN A 679 17.76 17.41 26.13
C GLN A 679 18.36 18.82 26.34
N SER A 680 18.51 19.26 27.60
CA SER A 680 19.16 20.53 27.94
C SER A 680 20.63 20.54 27.50
N PHE A 681 21.35 19.44 27.76
CA PHE A 681 22.75 19.27 27.34
C PHE A 681 22.89 19.21 25.81
N MET A 682 21.96 18.56 25.12
CA MET A 682 21.86 18.55 23.66
C MET A 682 21.65 19.97 23.12
N ASN A 683 20.69 20.72 23.67
CA ASN A 683 20.41 22.10 23.28
C ASN A 683 21.59 23.05 23.51
N GLN A 684 22.35 22.87 24.59
CA GLN A 684 23.60 23.60 24.81
C GLN A 684 24.64 23.27 23.74
N THR A 685 24.75 21.99 23.36
CA THR A 685 25.66 21.54 22.31
C THR A 685 25.26 22.08 20.94
N ILE A 686 23.96 22.07 20.60
CA ILE A 686 23.42 22.67 19.36
C ILE A 686 23.75 24.17 19.29
N LYS A 687 23.59 24.92 20.38
CA LYS A 687 23.99 26.34 20.43
C LYS A 687 25.46 26.55 20.12
N MET A 688 26.34 25.67 20.61
CA MET A 688 27.77 25.71 20.25
C MET A 688 27.98 25.40 18.77
N VAL A 689 27.24 24.47 18.18
CA VAL A 689 27.31 24.16 16.74
C VAL A 689 26.85 25.34 15.87
N PHE A 690 25.79 26.05 16.25
CA PHE A 690 25.36 27.25 15.53
C PHE A 690 26.38 28.39 15.55
N SER A 691 27.30 28.41 16.52
CA SER A 691 28.41 29.37 16.51
C SER A 691 29.44 29.11 15.40
N MET A 692 29.42 27.94 14.75
CA MET A 692 30.35 27.57 13.66
C MET A 692 30.29 28.52 12.46
N GLY A 693 29.09 28.98 12.09
CA GLY A 693 28.93 29.92 10.99
C GLY A 693 29.71 31.23 11.20
N ASN A 694 29.84 31.69 12.45
CA ASN A 694 30.59 32.91 12.78
C ASN A 694 32.10 32.72 12.68
N PHE A 695 32.62 31.54 13.03
CA PHE A 695 34.04 31.24 12.87
C PHE A 695 34.46 31.18 11.40
N PHE A 696 33.58 30.69 10.52
CA PHE A 696 33.82 30.72 9.06
C PHE A 696 33.82 32.14 8.50
N LYS A 697 32.93 33.02 8.98
CA LYS A 697 32.89 34.44 8.59
C LYS A 697 34.13 35.21 9.07
N THR A 698 34.67 34.86 10.24
CA THR A 698 35.83 35.54 10.85
C THR A 698 37.18 34.91 10.50
N GLY A 699 37.18 33.71 9.91
CA GLY A 699 38.39 32.99 9.52
C GLY A 699 39.12 32.29 10.68
N ASP A 700 38.56 32.22 11.88
CA ASP A 700 39.16 31.55 13.04
C ASP A 700 38.90 30.04 13.04
N PHE A 701 39.58 29.35 12.14
CA PHE A 701 39.48 27.90 11.97
C PHE A 701 40.02 27.10 13.16
N LYS A 702 40.94 27.67 13.95
CA LYS A 702 41.56 26.98 15.09
C LYS A 702 40.55 26.83 16.24
N SER A 703 39.76 27.88 16.50
CA SER A 703 38.66 27.81 17.46
C SER A 703 37.53 26.90 16.97
N ALA A 704 37.19 26.95 15.67
CA ALA A 704 36.19 26.06 15.07
C ALA A 704 36.53 24.57 15.26
N LEU A 705 37.78 24.16 14.97
CA LEU A 705 38.24 22.78 15.17
C LEU A 705 38.20 22.35 16.64
N ARG A 706 38.50 23.26 17.57
CA ARG A 706 38.44 22.98 19.02
C ARG A 706 37.00 22.71 19.46
N ILE A 707 36.06 23.57 19.05
CA ILE A 707 34.64 23.43 19.39
C ILE A 707 34.07 22.18 18.73
N ALA A 708 34.41 21.90 17.46
CA ALA A 708 33.98 20.69 16.77
C ALA A 708 34.38 19.44 17.56
N LYS A 709 35.64 19.36 18.01
CA LYS A 709 36.12 18.25 18.84
C LYS A 709 35.35 18.10 20.16
N VAL A 710 35.03 19.21 20.82
CA VAL A 710 34.24 19.20 22.07
C VAL A 710 32.82 18.72 21.80
N CYS A 711 32.14 19.28 20.80
CA CYS A 711 30.77 18.89 20.43
C CYS A 711 30.71 17.41 20.01
N THR A 712 31.63 16.94 19.17
CA THR A 712 31.68 15.52 18.78
C THR A 712 31.83 14.60 19.99
N ASN A 713 32.67 14.94 20.95
CA ASN A 713 32.83 14.15 22.18
C ASN A 713 31.58 14.18 23.07
N ASN A 714 30.92 15.34 23.19
CA ASN A 714 29.66 15.46 23.94
C ASN A 714 28.54 14.60 23.34
N LEU A 715 28.50 14.50 22.02
CA LEU A 715 27.42 13.82 21.29
C LEU A 715 27.60 12.30 21.16
N LYS A 716 28.81 11.76 21.37
CA LYS A 716 29.07 10.31 21.30
C LYS A 716 28.20 9.48 22.24
N TYR A 717 27.89 10.01 23.43
CA TYR A 717 26.99 9.33 24.35
C TYR A 717 25.52 9.50 23.93
N ILE A 718 25.14 10.72 23.53
CA ILE A 718 23.75 11.06 23.12
C ILE A 718 23.34 10.29 21.86
N SER A 719 24.27 9.96 20.96
CA SER A 719 23.97 9.20 19.74
C SER A 719 23.40 7.80 20.00
N HIS A 720 23.54 7.27 21.22
CA HIS A 720 22.98 5.99 21.63
C HIS A 720 21.62 6.10 22.32
N VAL A 721 21.12 7.32 22.57
CA VAL A 721 19.80 7.57 23.17
C VAL A 721 18.75 7.56 22.06
N PRO A 722 17.80 6.61 22.02
CA PRO A 722 16.92 6.42 20.86
C PRO A 722 16.18 7.69 20.41
N SER A 723 15.64 8.47 21.34
CA SER A 723 14.87 9.70 21.08
C SER A 723 15.69 10.86 20.52
N LEU A 724 17.02 10.86 20.70
CA LEU A 724 17.92 11.93 20.28
C LEU A 724 18.99 11.47 19.28
N SER A 725 19.02 10.18 18.97
CA SER A 725 20.04 9.52 18.18
C SER A 725 20.20 10.13 16.80
N GLY A 726 19.09 10.39 16.09
CA GLY A 726 19.10 10.95 14.74
C GLY A 726 19.78 12.32 14.68
N SER A 727 19.32 13.27 15.50
CA SER A 727 19.92 14.61 15.59
C SER A 727 21.39 14.59 16.03
N ALA A 728 21.75 13.74 17.00
CA ALA A 728 23.13 13.64 17.46
C ALA A 728 24.07 13.08 16.37
N ILE A 729 23.64 12.03 15.66
CA ILE A 729 24.40 11.44 14.55
C ILE A 729 24.55 12.44 13.40
N PHE A 730 23.47 13.15 13.04
CA PHE A 730 23.53 14.21 12.03
C PHE A 730 24.59 15.25 12.39
N ILE A 731 24.60 15.75 13.63
CA ILE A 731 25.56 16.77 14.06
C ILE A 731 26.99 16.23 14.04
N ILE A 732 27.22 14.98 14.44
CA ILE A 732 28.55 14.36 14.36
C ILE A 732 29.05 14.36 12.91
N MET A 733 28.21 13.89 11.97
CA MET A 733 28.54 13.87 10.54
C MET A 733 28.76 15.30 9.99
N TYR A 734 27.93 16.26 10.40
CA TYR A 734 28.08 17.67 10.07
C TYR A 734 29.45 18.21 10.53
N LEU A 735 29.84 17.94 11.78
CA LEU A 735 31.12 18.40 12.33
C LEU A 735 32.33 17.75 11.64
N ASP A 736 32.21 16.49 11.21
CA ASP A 736 33.23 15.82 10.43
C ASP A 736 33.36 16.42 9.02
N CYS A 737 32.24 16.79 8.39
CA CYS A 737 32.24 17.57 7.14
C CYS A 737 32.90 18.94 7.35
N VAL A 738 32.55 19.66 8.43
CA VAL A 738 33.15 20.97 8.77
C VAL A 738 34.66 20.87 8.95
N LYS A 739 35.13 19.85 9.68
CA LYS A 739 36.57 19.59 9.85
C LYS A 739 37.25 19.36 8.50
N THR A 740 36.62 18.57 7.63
CA THR A 740 37.13 18.28 6.29
C THR A 740 37.20 19.55 5.43
N ILE A 741 36.17 20.41 5.48
CA ILE A 741 36.17 21.71 4.77
C ILE A 741 37.30 22.63 5.26
N ILE A 742 37.52 22.70 6.57
CA ILE A 742 38.61 23.51 7.16
C ILE A 742 39.97 23.01 6.66
N GLN A 743 40.18 21.69 6.66
CA GLN A 743 41.41 21.08 6.15
C GLN A 743 41.63 21.42 4.67
N THR A 744 40.59 21.35 3.83
CA THR A 744 40.67 21.76 2.41
C THR A 744 41.08 23.21 2.25
N LYS A 745 40.52 24.13 3.07
CA LYS A 745 40.85 25.56 3.00
C LYS A 745 42.25 25.88 3.50
N GLN A 746 42.69 25.23 4.58
CA GLN A 746 44.04 25.43 5.13
C GLN A 746 45.12 24.92 4.18
N ASN A 747 44.85 23.79 3.52
CA ASN A 747 45.81 23.16 2.64
C ASN A 747 45.77 23.73 1.20
N TYR A 748 44.85 24.65 0.87
CA TYR A 748 44.63 25.13 -0.51
C TYR A 748 45.90 25.57 -1.29
N LEU A 749 46.95 26.03 -0.60
CA LEU A 749 48.23 26.47 -1.19
C LEU A 749 49.39 25.48 -1.02
N GLU A 750 49.19 24.34 -0.35
CA GLU A 750 50.24 23.35 -0.09
C GLU A 750 50.33 22.28 -1.20
N ALA A 751 51.55 21.82 -1.50
CA ALA A 751 51.79 20.80 -2.52
C ALA A 751 51.27 19.39 -2.16
N SER A 752 50.97 19.15 -0.88
CA SER A 752 50.37 17.90 -0.37
C SER A 752 48.89 17.75 -0.78
N THR A 753 48.21 18.87 -1.02
CA THR A 753 46.76 18.97 -1.29
C THR A 753 46.34 18.27 -2.57
N PHE A 754 47.26 18.16 -3.53
CA PHE A 754 47.04 17.48 -4.80
C PHE A 754 46.77 15.99 -4.60
N THR A 755 47.49 15.34 -3.67
CA THR A 755 47.33 13.90 -3.39
C THR A 755 46.09 13.60 -2.54
N THR A 756 45.60 14.56 -1.76
CA THR A 756 44.48 14.37 -0.84
C THR A 756 43.14 14.90 -1.38
N ALA A 757 43.13 15.64 -2.50
CA ALA A 757 41.93 16.27 -3.05
C ALA A 757 40.87 15.24 -3.49
N ALA A 758 41.30 14.16 -4.16
CA ALA A 758 40.43 13.06 -4.57
C ALA A 758 39.74 12.39 -3.38
N ASP A 759 40.50 11.98 -2.37
CA ASP A 759 39.99 11.40 -1.11
C ASP A 759 39.05 12.37 -0.37
N THR A 760 39.43 13.65 -0.28
CA THR A 760 38.63 14.67 0.40
C THR A 760 37.29 14.89 -0.30
N ALA A 761 37.27 14.92 -1.63
CA ALA A 761 36.04 15.00 -2.41
C ALA A 761 35.18 13.76 -2.22
N ALA A 762 35.78 12.56 -2.25
CA ALA A 762 35.09 11.30 -2.00
C ALA A 762 34.41 11.28 -0.63
N ARG A 763 35.13 11.66 0.44
CA ARG A 763 34.60 11.71 1.82
C ARG A 763 33.44 12.69 1.97
N LEU A 764 33.55 13.90 1.40
CA LEU A 764 32.46 14.89 1.43
C LEU A 764 31.23 14.41 0.65
N LEU A 765 31.45 13.80 -0.52
CA LEU A 765 30.37 13.32 -1.37
C LEU A 765 29.64 12.13 -0.72
N SER A 766 30.36 11.11 -0.26
CA SER A 766 29.77 9.96 0.43
C SER A 766 29.05 10.38 1.72
N SER A 767 29.64 11.27 2.51
CA SER A 767 28.98 11.80 3.72
C SER A 767 27.68 12.53 3.40
N SER A 768 27.62 13.28 2.29
CA SER A 768 26.39 13.96 1.86
C SER A 768 25.27 12.99 1.47
N TYR A 769 25.58 11.87 0.83
CA TYR A 769 24.57 10.87 0.47
C TYR A 769 24.10 10.08 1.71
N ILE A 770 25.02 9.70 2.59
CA ILE A 770 24.66 9.07 3.86
C ILE A 770 23.77 9.99 4.70
N MET A 771 24.07 11.29 4.78
CA MET A 771 23.25 12.25 5.51
C MET A 771 21.84 12.39 4.91
N GLU A 772 21.66 12.31 3.59
CA GLU A 772 20.34 12.44 2.95
C GLU A 772 19.48 11.18 3.10
N TYR A 773 20.07 9.99 2.91
CA TYR A 773 19.31 8.75 2.78
C TYR A 773 19.29 7.87 4.04
N LYS A 774 20.20 8.07 5.00
CA LYS A 774 20.20 7.34 6.29
C LYS A 774 19.36 8.02 7.38
N LEU A 775 19.01 9.29 7.18
CA LEU A 775 18.32 10.12 8.15
C LEU A 775 17.02 10.64 7.56
N ILE A 776 15.94 10.55 8.33
CA ILE A 776 14.62 11.06 7.96
C ILE A 776 14.27 12.29 8.80
N GLY A 777 13.34 13.10 8.32
CA GLY A 777 12.91 14.31 9.04
C GLY A 777 13.86 15.50 8.92
N LEU A 778 14.76 15.53 7.92
CA LEU A 778 15.61 16.70 7.68
C LEU A 778 14.79 17.89 7.13
N SER A 779 14.93 19.04 7.76
CA SER A 779 14.34 20.32 7.34
C SER A 779 14.89 20.77 5.97
N VAL A 780 14.15 21.64 5.27
CA VAL A 780 14.55 22.17 3.95
C VAL A 780 15.92 22.88 3.98
N PRO A 781 16.25 23.74 4.97
CA PRO A 781 17.58 24.35 5.07
C PRO A 781 18.69 23.31 5.23
N THR A 782 18.45 22.29 6.04
CA THR A 782 19.41 21.22 6.32
C THR A 782 19.66 20.33 5.09
N LYS A 783 18.59 19.97 4.35
CA LYS A 783 18.72 19.30 3.04
C LYS A 783 19.50 20.15 2.03
N THR A 784 19.25 21.46 2.02
CA THR A 784 19.98 22.39 1.14
C THR A 784 21.48 22.40 1.46
N PHE A 785 21.85 22.39 2.75
CA PHE A 785 23.25 22.27 3.16
C PHE A 785 23.89 20.96 2.67
N VAL A 786 23.20 19.82 2.81
CA VAL A 786 23.70 18.51 2.37
C VAL A 786 23.98 18.51 0.87
N ILE A 787 23.06 19.02 0.04
CA ILE A 787 23.28 19.12 -1.41
C ILE A 787 24.38 20.14 -1.73
N TYR A 788 24.49 21.22 -0.94
CA TYR A 788 25.53 22.23 -1.10
C TYR A 788 26.94 21.69 -0.85
N LEU A 789 27.12 20.69 0.02
CA LEU A 789 28.38 19.96 0.17
C LEU A 789 28.80 19.26 -1.12
N ARG A 790 27.86 18.75 -1.94
CA ARG A 790 28.15 18.07 -3.21
C ARG A 790 28.73 18.99 -4.26
N VAL A 791 28.41 20.29 -4.21
CA VAL A 791 29.01 21.33 -5.06
C VAL A 791 30.47 21.52 -4.69
N LEU A 792 30.77 21.59 -3.39
CA LEU A 792 32.14 21.69 -2.90
C LEU A 792 32.96 20.43 -3.20
N ALA A 793 32.38 19.24 -3.00
CA ALA A 793 33.05 17.99 -3.33
C ALA A 793 33.45 17.93 -4.82
N ASN A 794 32.54 18.31 -5.72
CA ASN A 794 32.79 18.29 -7.16
C ASN A 794 33.89 19.27 -7.58
N ILE A 795 33.93 20.48 -6.99
CA ILE A 795 34.97 21.46 -7.33
C ILE A 795 36.35 21.06 -6.78
N VAL A 796 36.40 20.45 -5.59
CA VAL A 796 37.63 19.92 -5.00
C VAL A 796 38.16 18.73 -5.83
N TRP A 797 37.27 17.90 -6.35
CA TRP A 797 37.65 16.81 -7.24
C TRP A 797 38.22 17.33 -8.58
N ILE A 798 37.54 18.30 -9.21
CA ILE A 798 38.03 18.95 -10.45
C ILE A 798 39.40 19.60 -10.21
N PHE A 799 39.65 20.17 -9.03
CA PHE A 799 40.96 20.72 -8.65
C PHE A 799 42.07 19.67 -8.67
N GLY A 800 41.84 18.51 -8.06
CA GLY A 800 42.78 17.39 -8.10
C GLY A 800 43.05 16.91 -9.53
N CYS A 801 41.98 16.65 -10.30
CA CYS A 801 42.05 16.14 -11.67
C CYS A 801 42.85 17.04 -12.65
N LEU A 802 42.75 18.36 -12.51
CA LEU A 802 43.44 19.30 -13.41
C LEU A 802 44.92 19.49 -13.08
N THR A 803 45.29 19.26 -11.83
CA THR A 803 46.66 19.45 -11.36
C THR A 803 47.51 18.18 -11.55
N GLU A 804 46.89 16.99 -11.54
CA GLU A 804 47.51 15.69 -11.90
C GLU A 804 47.87 15.57 -13.40
N SER A 805 47.19 16.32 -14.27
CA SER A 805 47.46 16.38 -15.72
C SER A 805 48.88 16.84 -16.09
N ASN A 806 49.69 17.31 -15.15
CA ASN A 806 51.10 17.67 -15.37
C ASN A 806 52.08 16.48 -15.20
N ASN A 807 51.65 15.32 -14.67
CA ASN A 807 52.52 14.16 -14.39
C ASN A 807 52.28 12.91 -15.28
N GLY A 808 51.62 13.07 -16.44
CA GLY A 808 51.70 12.06 -17.52
C GLY A 808 50.75 10.85 -17.44
N GLN A 809 49.83 10.77 -16.48
CA GLN A 809 48.68 9.85 -16.54
C GLN A 809 47.39 10.66 -16.68
N GLY A 810 47.02 10.98 -17.93
CA GLY A 810 45.81 11.74 -18.23
C GLY A 810 44.54 10.89 -18.07
N LEU A 811 43.51 11.49 -17.45
CA LEU A 811 42.11 11.05 -17.45
C LEU A 811 41.70 10.47 -18.81
N SER A 812 41.51 9.15 -18.90
CA SER A 812 41.17 8.43 -20.14
C SER A 812 39.69 8.06 -20.27
N PHE A 813 38.75 8.72 -19.57
CA PHE A 813 37.33 8.33 -19.63
C PHE A 813 36.33 9.48 -19.83
N LEU A 814 36.58 10.69 -19.33
CA LEU A 814 35.66 11.82 -19.44
C LEU A 814 36.34 13.01 -20.13
N SER A 815 35.76 13.48 -21.24
CA SER A 815 36.24 14.73 -21.86
C SER A 815 36.15 15.88 -20.85
N LYS A 816 37.16 16.76 -20.77
CA LYS A 816 37.15 17.94 -19.87
C LYS A 816 35.85 18.78 -20.00
N LYS A 817 35.23 18.76 -21.18
CA LYS A 817 33.92 19.39 -21.46
C LYS A 817 32.73 18.63 -20.84
N GLY A 818 32.76 17.30 -20.82
CA GLY A 818 31.73 16.48 -20.18
C GLY A 818 31.66 16.70 -18.67
N LEU A 819 32.82 16.74 -18.01
CA LEU A 819 32.92 17.02 -16.56
C LEU A 819 32.32 18.37 -16.18
N LEU A 820 32.66 19.42 -16.94
CA LEU A 820 32.12 20.77 -16.71
C LEU A 820 30.62 20.84 -16.97
N LYS A 821 30.09 20.13 -17.98
CA LYS A 821 28.64 20.03 -18.23
C LYS A 821 27.91 19.35 -17.09
N SER A 822 28.43 18.24 -16.56
CA SER A 822 27.89 17.56 -15.39
C SER A 822 27.87 18.48 -14.17
N PHE A 823 28.94 19.25 -13.95
CA PHE A 823 28.98 20.21 -12.84
C PHE A 823 27.99 21.37 -13.01
N ILE A 824 27.86 21.91 -14.22
CA ILE A 824 26.85 22.92 -14.59
C ILE A 824 25.44 22.41 -14.29
N LYS A 825 25.14 21.14 -14.59
CA LYS A 825 23.86 20.49 -14.27
C LYS A 825 23.60 20.51 -12.77
N ARG A 826 24.55 20.02 -11.94
CA ARG A 826 24.42 20.02 -10.47
C ARG A 826 24.13 21.41 -9.90
N VAL A 827 24.87 22.43 -10.34
CA VAL A 827 24.67 23.80 -9.85
C VAL A 827 23.31 24.35 -10.28
N SER A 828 22.87 24.06 -11.52
CA SER A 828 21.57 24.49 -12.03
C SER A 828 20.40 23.82 -11.31
N ASP A 829 20.53 22.54 -10.96
CA ASP A 829 19.51 21.77 -10.23
C ASP A 829 19.39 22.27 -8.79
N LEU A 830 20.51 22.57 -8.13
CA LEU A 830 20.52 23.20 -6.81
C LEU A 830 19.90 24.61 -6.84
N GLN A 831 20.23 25.43 -7.84
CA GLN A 831 19.65 26.78 -8.00
C GLN A 831 18.14 26.77 -8.18
N ARG A 832 17.58 25.75 -8.86
CA ARG A 832 16.13 25.58 -9.00
C ARG A 832 15.43 25.28 -7.67
N LYS A 833 16.12 24.63 -6.73
CA LYS A 833 15.59 24.23 -5.42
C LYS A 833 15.68 25.34 -4.35
N ILE A 834 16.37 26.45 -4.61
CA ILE A 834 16.59 27.54 -3.63
C ILE A 834 15.67 28.74 -3.92
N GLU A 835 15.02 29.29 -2.89
CA GLU A 835 14.24 30.54 -2.98
C GLU A 835 15.11 31.75 -3.38
N ARG A 836 14.55 32.66 -4.18
CA ARG A 836 15.31 33.63 -5.01
C ARG A 836 16.17 34.66 -4.26
N ASP A 837 15.99 34.88 -2.95
CA ASP A 837 16.60 36.02 -2.22
C ASP A 837 17.71 35.68 -1.20
N ASN A 838 18.29 34.48 -1.23
CA ASN A 838 19.35 34.09 -0.28
C ASN A 838 20.78 34.42 -0.75
N PHE A 839 21.70 34.73 0.18
CA PHE A 839 23.15 34.91 -0.08
C PHE A 839 23.78 33.76 -0.89
N LEU A 840 23.29 32.54 -0.68
CA LEU A 840 23.66 31.34 -1.41
C LEU A 840 23.38 31.45 -2.93
N SER A 841 22.24 32.05 -3.32
CA SER A 841 21.87 32.21 -4.72
C SER A 841 22.87 33.10 -5.47
N LYS A 842 23.37 34.16 -4.81
CA LYS A 842 24.41 35.05 -5.36
C LYS A 842 25.72 34.32 -5.57
N ASN A 843 26.18 33.50 -4.60
CA ASN A 843 27.42 32.74 -4.73
C ASN A 843 27.33 31.65 -5.80
N LEU A 844 26.21 30.92 -5.87
CA LEU A 844 25.98 29.93 -6.93
C LEU A 844 25.87 30.59 -8.31
N THR A 845 25.26 31.78 -8.42
CA THR A 845 25.20 32.52 -9.69
C THR A 845 26.59 32.94 -10.17
N LYS A 846 27.44 33.44 -9.25
CA LYS A 846 28.85 33.73 -9.57
C LYS A 846 29.58 32.47 -10.05
N LEU A 847 29.45 31.35 -9.34
CA LEU A 847 30.04 30.07 -9.75
C LEU A 847 29.54 29.62 -11.13
N GLN A 848 28.23 29.69 -11.38
CA GLN A 848 27.60 29.33 -12.65
C GLN A 848 28.16 30.16 -13.81
N THR A 849 28.35 31.47 -13.63
CA THR A 849 28.95 32.32 -14.67
C THR A 849 30.40 31.95 -14.97
N LYS A 850 31.20 31.60 -13.95
CA LYS A 850 32.57 31.12 -14.13
C LYS A 850 32.61 29.75 -14.80
N LEU A 851 31.72 28.82 -14.42
CA LEU A 851 31.60 27.49 -15.02
C LEU A 851 31.22 27.55 -16.50
N ASN A 852 30.24 28.38 -16.86
CA ASN A 852 29.85 28.59 -18.25
C ASN A 852 31.01 29.14 -19.10
N LYS A 853 31.78 30.11 -18.56
CA LYS A 853 32.98 30.64 -19.23
C LYS A 853 34.06 29.57 -19.42
N ALA A 854 34.32 28.76 -18.40
CA ALA A 854 35.28 27.66 -18.45
C ALA A 854 34.84 26.55 -19.42
N SER A 855 33.54 26.26 -19.52
CA SER A 855 33.00 25.27 -20.45
C SER A 855 33.12 25.70 -21.92
N VAL A 856 32.97 27.00 -22.21
CA VAL A 856 33.12 27.55 -23.57
C VAL A 856 34.60 27.71 -23.94
N SER A 857 35.42 28.15 -22.97
CA SER A 857 36.85 28.43 -23.15
C SER A 857 37.68 27.85 -22.00
N PRO A 858 38.12 26.57 -22.08
CA PRO A 858 38.83 25.88 -20.99
C PRO A 858 40.31 26.26 -20.94
N THR A 859 40.60 27.56 -20.78
CA THR A 859 41.97 28.05 -20.53
C THR A 859 42.39 27.77 -19.10
N ILE A 860 43.70 27.67 -18.83
CA ILE A 860 44.24 27.47 -17.47
C ILE A 860 43.72 28.57 -16.54
N GLU A 861 43.71 29.83 -17.00
CA GLU A 861 43.20 30.98 -16.23
C GLU A 861 41.72 30.81 -15.85
N ASN A 862 40.86 30.43 -16.80
CA ASN A 862 39.43 30.24 -16.53
C ASN A 862 39.18 29.05 -15.58
N MET A 863 39.95 27.96 -15.70
CA MET A 863 39.84 26.82 -14.80
C MET A 863 40.34 27.16 -13.39
N MET A 864 41.46 27.89 -13.28
CA MET A 864 42.00 28.32 -11.98
C MET A 864 41.05 29.29 -11.26
N SER A 865 40.34 30.14 -12.00
CA SER A 865 39.33 31.06 -11.44
C SER A 865 38.15 30.36 -10.75
N LEU A 866 37.89 29.08 -11.06
CA LEU A 866 36.86 28.28 -10.39
C LEU A 866 37.24 28.00 -8.94
N PHE A 867 38.53 27.82 -8.66
CA PHE A 867 39.01 27.38 -7.36
C PHE A 867 38.96 28.46 -6.28
N ASP A 868 38.82 29.74 -6.65
CA ASP A 868 38.46 30.83 -5.73
C ASP A 868 37.24 30.46 -4.88
N TYR A 869 36.31 29.68 -5.45
CA TYR A 869 35.09 29.25 -4.79
C TYR A 869 35.35 28.35 -3.57
N ILE A 870 36.45 27.60 -3.53
CA ILE A 870 36.85 26.79 -2.36
C ILE A 870 37.10 27.73 -1.16
N MET A 871 37.75 28.86 -1.41
CA MET A 871 38.03 29.86 -0.38
C MET A 871 36.78 30.68 -0.03
N ASP A 872 35.93 30.99 -1.00
CA ASP A 872 34.66 31.72 -0.79
C ASP A 872 33.55 30.87 -0.15
N TYR A 873 33.72 29.55 -0.08
CA TYR A 873 32.72 28.63 0.48
C TYR A 873 32.43 28.95 1.96
N ASN A 874 31.18 29.20 2.30
CA ASN A 874 30.74 29.49 3.67
C ASN A 874 29.68 28.46 4.11
N LEU A 875 29.61 28.20 5.41
CA LEU A 875 28.57 27.33 5.97
C LEU A 875 27.19 27.99 5.88
N ILE A 876 26.18 27.17 5.60
CA ILE A 876 24.77 27.54 5.66
C ILE A 876 24.26 27.19 7.07
N ASP A 877 23.32 27.99 7.57
CA ASP A 877 22.65 27.70 8.84
C ASP A 877 21.80 26.43 8.68
N ILE A 878 22.06 25.45 9.54
CA ILE A 878 21.28 24.21 9.64
C ILE A 878 20.12 24.43 10.61
N ASP A 879 19.00 23.76 10.38
CA ASP A 879 17.86 23.75 11.30
C ASP A 879 17.51 22.32 11.72
N LEU A 880 17.47 22.11 13.03
CA LEU A 880 17.18 20.83 13.69
C LEU A 880 15.90 20.92 14.54
N SER A 881 15.00 21.83 14.18
CA SER A 881 13.68 21.98 14.82
C SER A 881 12.77 20.77 14.58
N ASP A 882 12.93 20.07 13.44
CA ASP A 882 12.21 18.85 13.09
C ASP A 882 12.79 17.61 13.82
N GLU A 883 11.95 16.60 14.09
CA GLU A 883 12.38 15.33 14.69
C GLU A 883 13.18 14.50 13.67
N VAL A 884 14.50 14.65 13.69
CA VAL A 884 15.41 13.84 12.87
C VAL A 884 15.51 12.43 13.45
N LYS A 885 15.15 11.41 12.68
CA LYS A 885 15.27 9.99 13.06
C LYS A 885 16.29 9.28 12.17
N ARG A 886 16.91 8.21 12.70
CA ARG A 886 17.86 7.36 11.98
C ARG A 886 17.17 6.12 11.44
N SER A 887 17.36 5.82 10.17
CA SER A 887 17.01 4.54 9.58
C SER A 887 18.03 3.48 9.99
N GLU A 888 17.55 2.38 10.58
CA GLU A 888 18.37 1.27 11.05
C GLU A 888 17.65 -0.06 10.86
N ALA A 889 18.42 -1.14 10.69
CA ALA A 889 17.91 -2.49 10.58
C ALA A 889 18.73 -3.44 11.46
N THR A 890 18.08 -4.46 12.02
CA THR A 890 18.72 -5.52 12.81
C THR A 890 18.25 -6.86 12.27
N ILE A 891 19.19 -7.67 11.76
CA ILE A 891 18.91 -9.04 11.33
C ILE A 891 18.70 -9.90 12.58
N VAL A 892 17.49 -10.43 12.75
CA VAL A 892 17.09 -11.32 13.84
C VAL A 892 17.40 -12.78 13.46
N LYS A 893 17.15 -13.15 12.20
CA LYS A 893 17.56 -14.43 11.60
C LYS A 893 18.09 -14.21 10.18
N PRO A 894 19.08 -14.98 9.72
CA PRO A 894 19.79 -16.01 10.48
C PRO A 894 20.74 -15.40 11.52
N VAL A 895 21.04 -16.17 12.57
CA VAL A 895 22.12 -15.85 13.51
C VAL A 895 23.40 -16.57 13.08
N SER A 896 24.56 -16.11 13.55
CA SER A 896 25.83 -16.77 13.23
C SER A 896 25.82 -18.24 13.68
N ASN A 897 26.15 -19.15 12.77
CA ASN A 897 26.05 -20.60 12.93
C ASN A 897 27.41 -21.31 12.82
N LEU A 898 28.45 -20.76 13.47
CA LEU A 898 29.81 -21.30 13.42
C LEU A 898 29.89 -22.80 13.75
N ASP A 899 29.14 -23.24 14.76
CA ASP A 899 29.17 -24.64 15.23
C ASP A 899 28.44 -25.60 14.28
N GLN A 900 27.51 -25.10 13.46
CA GLN A 900 26.71 -25.89 12.53
C GLN A 900 26.51 -25.13 11.21
N PRO A 901 27.52 -25.17 10.31
CA PRO A 901 27.42 -24.58 8.98
C PRO A 901 26.28 -25.18 8.16
N LEU A 902 25.65 -24.35 7.32
CA LEU A 902 24.61 -24.80 6.40
C LEU A 902 25.24 -25.59 5.25
N GLU A 903 25.10 -26.92 5.27
CA GLU A 903 25.59 -27.81 4.21
C GLU A 903 24.51 -28.02 3.14
N PHE A 904 24.86 -27.75 1.88
CA PHE A 904 23.96 -27.98 0.74
C PHE A 904 24.74 -28.45 -0.50
N GLN A 905 24.02 -28.99 -1.49
CA GLN A 905 24.64 -29.46 -2.74
C GLN A 905 24.85 -28.31 -3.71
N SER A 906 26.06 -28.15 -4.24
CA SER A 906 26.41 -27.01 -5.10
C SER A 906 25.64 -26.94 -6.41
N GLU A 907 25.03 -28.04 -6.86
CA GLU A 907 24.23 -28.13 -8.07
C GLU A 907 22.83 -27.50 -7.90
N PHE A 908 22.39 -27.24 -6.67
CA PHE A 908 21.08 -26.70 -6.36
C PHE A 908 21.21 -25.42 -5.53
N PRO A 909 20.36 -24.41 -5.78
CA PRO A 909 20.30 -23.23 -4.93
C PRO A 909 19.85 -23.63 -3.52
N SER A 910 20.38 -22.93 -2.51
CA SER A 910 19.98 -23.09 -1.12
C SER A 910 19.27 -21.86 -0.63
N THR A 911 18.09 -22.04 -0.04
CA THR A 911 17.30 -20.96 0.53
C THR A 911 17.78 -20.60 1.93
N ILE A 912 17.92 -19.30 2.20
CA ILE A 912 18.20 -18.74 3.52
C ILE A 912 17.05 -17.81 3.89
N ASN A 913 16.41 -18.11 5.03
CA ASN A 913 15.33 -17.28 5.57
C ASN A 913 15.94 -16.09 6.32
N ILE A 914 15.51 -14.89 5.97
CA ILE A 914 15.95 -13.64 6.58
C ILE A 914 14.77 -12.97 7.28
N GLU A 915 14.91 -12.81 8.59
CA GLU A 915 14.00 -12.04 9.43
C GLU A 915 14.76 -10.84 9.98
N ALA A 916 14.29 -9.63 9.70
CA ALA A 916 14.91 -8.40 10.19
C ALA A 916 13.89 -7.42 10.79
N GLU A 917 14.30 -6.71 11.85
CA GLU A 917 13.58 -5.57 12.40
C GLU A 917 14.14 -4.30 11.80
N LEU A 918 13.27 -3.49 11.18
CA LEU A 918 13.64 -2.23 10.55
C LEU A 918 12.94 -1.08 11.26
N ARG A 919 13.64 0.04 11.42
CA ARG A 919 13.12 1.22 12.11
C ARG A 919 13.31 2.47 11.26
N ASN A 920 12.31 3.35 11.28
CA ASN A 920 12.34 4.65 10.60
C ASN A 920 12.66 4.53 9.10
N ILE A 921 12.09 3.53 8.42
CA ILE A 921 12.20 3.37 6.96
C ILE A 921 10.92 3.87 6.31
N VAL A 922 11.06 4.80 5.38
CA VAL A 922 9.94 5.44 4.66
C VAL A 922 9.66 4.73 3.34
N ASP A 923 10.71 4.33 2.62
CA ASP A 923 10.62 3.67 1.32
C ASP A 923 11.19 2.26 1.40
N THR A 924 10.31 1.25 1.44
CA THR A 924 10.70 -0.16 1.48
C THR A 924 11.26 -0.66 0.15
N THR A 925 11.01 0.02 -0.98
CA THR A 925 11.50 -0.39 -2.30
C THR A 925 13.01 -0.21 -2.46
N SER A 926 13.59 0.69 -1.66
CA SER A 926 15.03 0.94 -1.59
C SER A 926 15.78 -0.07 -0.71
N VAL A 927 15.07 -0.88 0.09
CA VAL A 927 15.69 -1.82 1.03
C VAL A 927 16.11 -3.09 0.30
N THR A 928 17.37 -3.47 0.44
CA THR A 928 17.97 -4.62 -0.24
C THR A 928 18.80 -5.44 0.73
N ILE A 929 18.85 -6.75 0.53
CA ILE A 929 19.73 -7.66 1.26
C ILE A 929 20.99 -7.85 0.44
N GLN A 930 22.12 -7.39 0.99
CA GLN A 930 23.43 -7.55 0.38
C GLN A 930 24.12 -8.80 0.97
N VAL A 931 24.58 -9.68 0.09
CA VAL A 931 25.35 -10.88 0.41
C VAL A 931 26.77 -10.68 -0.11
N ILE A 932 27.74 -10.72 0.80
CA ILE A 932 29.16 -10.63 0.45
C ILE A 932 29.80 -12.00 0.64
N PHE A 933 30.33 -12.56 -0.46
CA PHE A 933 30.96 -13.87 -0.48
C PHE A 933 32.44 -13.82 -0.08
N PRO A 934 33.08 -14.97 0.23
CA PRO A 934 34.48 -15.03 0.63
C PRO A 934 35.45 -14.44 -0.41
N ASP A 935 35.11 -14.52 -1.70
CA ASP A 935 35.89 -13.97 -2.81
C ASP A 935 35.68 -12.46 -3.01
N GLN A 936 34.93 -11.80 -2.11
CA GLN A 936 34.52 -10.40 -2.17
C GLN A 936 33.52 -10.08 -3.29
N SER A 937 32.94 -11.09 -3.96
CA SER A 937 31.79 -10.86 -4.82
C SER A 937 30.57 -10.48 -3.97
N ILE A 938 29.71 -9.65 -4.56
CA ILE A 938 28.54 -9.08 -3.89
C ILE A 938 27.30 -9.40 -4.73
N GLU A 939 26.27 -9.93 -4.08
CA GLU A 939 24.94 -10.13 -4.65
C GLU A 939 23.90 -9.36 -3.86
N HIS A 940 22.89 -8.86 -4.57
CA HIS A 940 21.82 -8.02 -4.02
C HIS A 940 20.47 -8.71 -4.24
N PHE A 941 19.72 -8.88 -3.16
CA PHE A 941 18.39 -9.50 -3.17
C PHE A 941 17.36 -8.47 -2.69
N ARG A 942 16.45 -8.07 -3.58
CA ARG A 942 15.37 -7.14 -3.25
C ARG A 942 14.16 -7.90 -2.72
N PRO A 943 13.72 -7.65 -1.48
CA PRO A 943 12.53 -8.29 -0.95
C PRO A 943 11.26 -7.77 -1.65
N PRO A 944 10.28 -8.63 -1.94
CA PRO A 944 8.93 -8.24 -2.37
C PRO A 944 8.25 -7.31 -1.35
N SER A 945 7.38 -6.41 -1.82
CA SER A 945 6.61 -5.51 -0.96
C SER A 945 5.73 -6.25 0.08
N ALA A 946 5.30 -7.48 -0.23
CA ALA A 946 4.50 -8.33 0.65
C ALA A 946 5.26 -8.86 1.87
N ASP A 947 6.60 -8.89 1.82
CA ASP A 947 7.45 -9.44 2.87
C ASP A 947 7.67 -8.45 4.03
N PHE A 948 7.22 -7.20 3.87
CA PHE A 948 7.28 -6.15 4.88
C PHE A 948 5.98 -6.08 5.68
N VAL A 949 6.04 -6.45 6.96
CA VAL A 949 4.90 -6.41 7.88
C VAL A 949 5.05 -5.23 8.83
N ILE A 950 4.04 -4.35 8.90
CA ILE A 950 4.04 -3.22 9.83
C ILE A 950 3.77 -3.75 11.25
N ALA A 951 4.76 -3.62 12.14
CA ALA A 951 4.61 -3.99 13.54
C ALA A 951 4.12 -2.79 14.37
N GLU A 952 4.73 -1.61 14.19
CA GLU A 952 4.37 -0.34 14.84
C GLU A 952 4.59 0.84 13.86
N MET A 953 4.12 2.05 14.18
CA MET A 953 4.22 3.22 13.27
C MET A 953 5.66 3.51 12.77
N ASP A 954 6.67 3.22 13.58
CA ASP A 954 8.09 3.44 13.26
C ASP A 954 8.89 2.14 13.10
N LYS A 955 8.23 0.96 13.14
CA LYS A 955 8.88 -0.36 13.17
C LYS A 955 8.24 -1.33 12.17
N LEU A 956 9.05 -1.81 11.24
CA LEU A 956 8.70 -2.82 10.24
C LEU A 956 9.40 -4.13 10.57
N GLN A 957 8.76 -5.25 10.26
CA GLN A 957 9.35 -6.57 10.27
C GLN A 957 9.48 -7.07 8.84
N LEU A 958 10.69 -7.33 8.39
CA LEU A 958 10.97 -8.00 7.12
C LEU A 958 11.05 -9.50 7.36
N ARG A 959 10.28 -10.28 6.59
CA ARG A 959 10.36 -11.74 6.55
C ARG A 959 10.46 -12.18 5.10
N THR A 960 11.67 -12.48 4.65
CA THR A 960 11.93 -12.82 3.24
C THR A 960 12.85 -14.02 3.12
N GLN A 961 12.95 -14.57 1.92
CA GLN A 961 13.79 -15.72 1.60
C GLN A 961 14.73 -15.33 0.47
N ILE A 962 16.00 -15.67 0.61
CA ILE A 962 17.00 -15.49 -0.46
C ILE A 962 17.52 -16.85 -0.91
N ASP A 963 17.66 -17.03 -2.21
CA ASP A 963 18.22 -18.26 -2.79
C ASP A 963 19.66 -17.99 -3.23
N ILE A 964 20.60 -18.70 -2.62
CA ILE A 964 22.02 -18.59 -2.95
C ILE A 964 22.48 -19.79 -3.79
N SER A 965 23.21 -19.53 -4.87
CA SER A 965 23.82 -20.55 -5.72
C SER A 965 25.33 -20.35 -5.74
N GLN A 966 26.08 -21.35 -5.30
CA GLN A 966 27.54 -21.27 -5.16
C GLN A 966 28.21 -22.56 -5.63
N PRO A 967 29.37 -22.46 -6.32
CA PRO A 967 30.15 -23.63 -6.68
C PRO A 967 30.66 -24.34 -5.42
N ALA A 968 31.03 -25.62 -5.54
CA ALA A 968 31.52 -26.41 -4.41
C ALA A 968 32.74 -25.75 -3.73
N TRP A 969 32.72 -25.68 -2.39
CA TRP A 969 33.82 -25.17 -1.58
C TRP A 969 34.58 -26.31 -0.89
N THR A 970 35.88 -26.12 -0.70
CA THR A 970 36.75 -27.09 -0.03
C THR A 970 36.49 -27.21 1.47
N GLU A 971 36.03 -26.13 2.10
CA GLU A 971 35.77 -26.02 3.53
C GLU A 971 34.59 -25.06 3.81
N PRO A 972 33.91 -25.19 4.97
CA PRO A 972 32.88 -24.23 5.36
C PRO A 972 33.49 -22.83 5.56
N CYS A 973 32.86 -21.82 4.96
CA CYS A 973 33.27 -20.42 5.10
C CYS A 973 32.05 -19.53 5.35
N TYR A 974 32.25 -18.33 5.87
CA TYR A 974 31.15 -17.40 6.11
C TYR A 974 30.88 -16.52 4.89
N ILE A 975 29.59 -16.27 4.64
CA ILE A 975 29.09 -15.12 3.89
C ILE A 975 28.74 -14.01 4.87
N GLN A 976 28.81 -12.75 4.44
CA GLN A 976 28.31 -11.62 5.22
C GLN A 976 26.95 -11.19 4.70
N LEU A 977 25.95 -11.21 5.57
CA LEU A 977 24.60 -10.75 5.27
C LEU A 977 24.40 -9.35 5.87
N LYS A 978 23.93 -8.41 5.04
CA LYS A 978 23.62 -7.04 5.44
C LYS A 978 22.29 -6.60 4.88
N VAL A 979 21.57 -5.77 5.64
CA VAL A 979 20.45 -4.98 5.11
C VAL A 979 21.01 -3.60 4.73
N VAL A 980 20.82 -3.22 3.47
CA VAL A 980 21.29 -1.96 2.90
C VAL A 980 20.14 -1.18 2.27
N CYS A 981 20.34 0.13 2.13
CA CYS A 981 19.46 1.03 1.38
C CYS A 981 20.15 1.42 0.07
N GLU A 982 19.53 1.12 -1.06
CA GLU A 982 19.98 1.57 -2.38
C GLU A 982 19.52 3.02 -2.63
N PHE A 983 20.39 3.83 -3.23
CA PHE A 983 20.07 5.20 -3.62
C PHE A 983 20.58 5.54 -5.01
N GLU A 984 19.96 6.52 -5.67
CA GLU A 984 20.42 7.01 -6.96
C GLU A 984 21.28 8.29 -6.80
N PRO A 985 22.55 8.32 -7.28
CA PRO A 985 23.36 9.52 -7.24
C PRO A 985 22.82 10.63 -8.16
N ASP A 986 23.00 11.91 -7.76
CA ASP A 986 22.59 13.08 -8.55
C ASP A 986 23.16 13.09 -9.97
N ILE A 987 24.40 12.60 -10.12
CA ILE A 987 25.06 12.40 -11.40
C ILE A 987 25.62 10.96 -11.41
N PRO A 988 24.86 10.00 -11.98
CA PRO A 988 25.30 8.62 -12.12
C PRO A 988 26.66 8.51 -12.81
N GLU A 989 27.40 7.44 -12.54
CA GLU A 989 28.78 7.18 -13.00
C GLU A 989 29.85 8.14 -12.46
N LEU A 990 29.66 9.46 -12.58
CA LEU A 990 30.63 10.44 -12.08
C LEU A 990 30.74 10.39 -10.56
N ASP A 991 29.62 10.46 -9.86
CA ASP A 991 29.65 10.45 -8.39
C ASP A 991 30.14 9.11 -7.85
N GLN A 992 29.78 8.00 -8.51
CA GLN A 992 30.29 6.67 -8.19
C GLN A 992 31.81 6.62 -8.35
N HIS A 993 32.33 7.17 -9.45
CA HIS A 993 33.76 7.23 -9.69
C HIS A 993 34.48 8.05 -8.62
N ILE A 994 33.93 9.21 -8.23
CA ILE A 994 34.50 10.05 -7.17
C ILE A 994 34.50 9.30 -5.83
N MET A 995 33.37 8.69 -5.44
CA MET A 995 33.25 7.99 -4.16
C MET A 995 34.21 6.80 -4.03
N ARG A 996 34.53 6.12 -5.13
CA ARG A 996 35.51 5.00 -5.17
C ARG A 996 36.96 5.42 -4.86
N GLN A 997 37.28 6.71 -4.86
CA GLN A 997 38.64 7.22 -4.63
C GLN A 997 38.97 7.42 -3.14
N SER A 998 38.05 7.11 -2.22
CA SER A 998 38.28 7.23 -0.76
C SER A 998 39.27 6.17 -0.25
N VAL A 999 40.30 6.59 0.50
CA VAL A 999 41.36 5.72 1.03
C VAL A 999 41.04 5.18 2.42
N ASP A 1000 40.21 5.89 3.20
CA ASP A 1000 39.78 5.45 4.54
C ASP A 1000 38.64 4.43 4.47
N GLY A 1001 38.97 3.14 4.64
CA GLY A 1001 38.02 2.06 4.90
C GLY A 1001 37.33 2.11 6.28
N ASN A 1002 37.35 3.28 6.96
CA ASN A 1002 36.82 3.50 8.30
C ASN A 1002 35.51 4.31 8.34
N ILE A 1003 35.01 4.80 7.20
CA ILE A 1003 33.62 5.22 7.09
C ILE A 1003 32.84 3.94 6.81
N SER A 1004 32.11 3.46 7.81
CA SER A 1004 31.38 2.18 7.85
C SER A 1004 30.36 2.04 6.71
N GLY A 1005 30.82 1.58 5.55
CA GLY A 1005 30.02 1.23 4.39
C GLY A 1005 30.87 1.35 3.13
N ASN A 1006 31.17 0.23 2.46
CA ASN A 1006 31.69 0.24 1.11
C ASN A 1006 30.67 0.94 0.21
N THR A 1007 30.86 2.23 -0.08
CA THR A 1007 30.05 3.00 -1.04
C THR A 1007 30.42 2.66 -2.49
N SER A 1008 30.93 1.45 -2.75
CA SER A 1008 31.31 0.99 -4.10
C SER A 1008 30.11 0.80 -5.02
N GLU A 1009 28.90 0.65 -4.47
CA GLU A 1009 27.68 0.19 -5.17
C GLU A 1009 26.40 0.94 -4.78
N ASN A 1010 26.42 2.28 -4.62
CA ASN A 1010 25.19 3.06 -4.38
C ASN A 1010 24.34 2.59 -3.19
N THR A 1011 24.96 1.97 -2.19
CA THR A 1011 24.28 1.39 -1.04
C THR A 1011 24.72 2.06 0.27
N ILE A 1012 23.81 2.08 1.24
CA ILE A 1012 24.03 2.59 2.59
C ILE A 1012 23.69 1.49 3.58
N ASP A 1013 24.66 1.13 4.42
CA ASP A 1013 24.49 0.11 5.45
C ASP A 1013 23.43 0.54 6.49
N LEU A 1014 22.36 -0.25 6.61
CA LEU A 1014 21.31 -0.11 7.62
C LEU A 1014 21.53 -1.05 8.81
N SER A 1015 22.09 -2.24 8.58
CA SER A 1015 22.42 -3.21 9.63
C SER A 1015 23.92 -3.48 9.76
N GLU A 1016 24.32 -3.96 10.94
CA GLU A 1016 25.61 -4.61 11.11
C GLU A 1016 25.66 -5.93 10.31
N PRO A 1017 26.84 -6.35 9.80
CA PRO A 1017 26.97 -7.59 9.05
C PRO A 1017 26.83 -8.83 9.94
N VAL A 1018 25.99 -9.76 9.54
CA VAL A 1018 25.91 -11.10 10.14
C VAL A 1018 26.83 -12.06 9.37
N LYS A 1019 27.75 -12.70 10.07
CA LYS A 1019 28.60 -13.76 9.51
C LYS A 1019 27.86 -15.10 9.59
N TYR A 1020 27.43 -15.61 8.44
CA TYR A 1020 26.69 -16.87 8.32
C TYR A 1020 27.52 -17.91 7.57
N TYR A 1021 27.79 -19.06 8.19
CA TYR A 1021 28.65 -20.11 7.67
C TYR A 1021 27.86 -21.07 6.78
N ILE A 1022 28.35 -21.26 5.55
CA ILE A 1022 27.78 -22.15 4.55
C ILE A 1022 28.85 -23.11 4.01
N TRP A 1023 28.41 -24.27 3.50
CA TRP A 1023 29.27 -25.25 2.86
C TRP A 1023 28.60 -25.92 1.66
N PRO A 1024 28.77 -25.34 0.45
CA PRO A 1024 28.35 -25.96 -0.80
C PRO A 1024 29.26 -27.16 -1.11
N ARG A 1025 28.70 -28.36 -1.30
CA ARG A 1025 29.45 -29.59 -1.58
C ARG A 1025 29.10 -30.21 -2.93
N ASP A 1026 30.10 -30.82 -3.56
CA ASP A 1026 29.97 -31.61 -4.78
C ASP A 1026 29.52 -33.06 -4.47
N LEU A 1027 28.56 -33.57 -5.26
CA LEU A 1027 28.03 -34.94 -5.24
C LEU A 1027 29.12 -36.04 -5.29
N LEU A 1028 30.26 -35.77 -5.92
CA LEU A 1028 31.32 -36.77 -6.12
C LEU A 1028 32.13 -37.11 -4.85
N SER A 1029 32.00 -36.33 -3.78
CA SER A 1029 32.76 -36.55 -2.54
C SER A 1029 32.25 -37.69 -1.65
N LYS A 1030 31.01 -38.18 -1.85
CA LYS A 1030 30.41 -39.26 -1.05
C LYS A 1030 30.61 -40.68 -1.61
N ARG A 1031 31.24 -40.85 -2.78
CA ARG A 1031 31.52 -42.19 -3.36
C ARG A 1031 32.90 -42.77 -3.03
N ILE A 1032 33.72 -42.07 -2.24
CA ILE A 1032 35.00 -42.60 -1.74
C ILE A 1032 35.09 -42.35 -0.24
N ARG A 1033 34.33 -43.13 0.55
CA ARG A 1033 34.67 -43.49 1.92
C ARG A 1033 34.16 -44.88 2.23
#